data_AF-A0A7H8H7M4-F1
#
_entry.id   AF-A0A7H8H7M4-F1
#
_cell.length_a   1.000
_cell.length_b   1.000
_cell.length_c   1.000
_cell.angle_alpha   90.00
_cell.angle_beta   90.00
_cell.angle_gamma   90.00
#
_symmetry.space_group_name_H-M   'P 1'
#
loop_
_entity.id
_entity.type
_entity.pdbx_description
1 polymer ?
#
loop_
_entity_poly.entity_id
_entity_poly.type
_entity_poly.pdbx_seq_one_letter_code
_entity_poly.pdbx_strand_id
1 'polypeptide(L)'
;MTLPMPNLDDRRFQDLVDEAKYLVQRNCPEWTDHNVSDPGVTLIETFAQMVDQLLYRLNRVPDLHYLRFLDLIGVRLFPPAAARADVTFWLSAARDVPVVVAAGKQVASVRNEVEDPVVFTVERTLNIVPCSLAHLATATAEAGVPPVDRTDELLVGGGPAAFAETPAPGDAVLFGLSDAVPGCAVLLRIDCEVEGQGVDPHDPPWLWEAWDGTGWAACEVDRDSTGAFNRAGDIVVHVPDGHTMSVLARQRAGWLRCRLVEAKQHQPFYQRSPRLHAVEASTIGGTAAAVHAEIIRNEVVGTSDGTPGQRFPLGRPPVVVGEGELVVEVSGPDGWQPWTEVRSFADSGPDDRHVVLDRVGGQVEFGPAVRQPEGGLRHYGAVPAKSAAIRVPEYRSGGGRRGNVAREVLEVQRDPVPFVSSVVNRRPAIGGVDGESVRDAAVRGPLLLRTRDRAVIAEDYEQLAREAAPEAARVRCIPAHGADGRETGAIRVLVVPAVPDTGELAFATLMLEPGMRGRIERHLGERRCVGALVSVEPPFYQGVTVVARLRARRRTTAGTLGARATQALYDYFNPISGGPDGDGWPFGRPVQSGEVFAVLQRLPGVELVEDVRLFAANPITRERGEQVDRLDLPPNALAFSFGHQVRVREAGA
;
A
#
# COMPACT_ATOMS: atom_id res chain seq x y z
N MET A 1 -13.79 29.43 8.41
CA MET A 1 -13.09 30.42 9.26
C MET A 1 -13.06 29.86 10.66
N THR A 2 -11.89 29.41 11.12
CA THR A 2 -11.68 29.10 12.54
C THR A 2 -11.67 30.42 13.32
N LEU A 3 -12.38 30.45 14.44
CA LEU A 3 -12.24 31.54 15.40
C LEU A 3 -10.77 31.54 15.87
N PRO A 4 -10.06 32.67 15.86
CA PRO A 4 -8.69 32.72 16.35
C PRO A 4 -8.67 32.28 17.81
N MET A 5 -7.77 31.36 18.16
CA MET A 5 -7.59 30.97 19.56
C MET A 5 -6.95 32.14 20.30
N PRO A 6 -7.65 32.75 21.28
CA PRO A 6 -7.11 33.89 21.99
C PRO A 6 -6.03 33.42 22.97
N ASN A 7 -4.96 34.22 23.10
CA ASN A 7 -4.18 34.19 24.33
C ASN A 7 -5.11 34.65 25.46
N LEU A 8 -5.13 33.90 26.56
CA LEU A 8 -5.91 34.25 27.74
C LEU A 8 -5.33 35.49 28.44
N ASP A 9 -4.01 35.69 28.33
CA ASP A 9 -3.29 36.88 28.77
C ASP A 9 -2.16 37.16 27.77
N ASP A 10 -2.14 38.33 27.16
CA ASP A 10 -1.18 38.73 26.11
C ASP A 10 -0.05 39.63 26.62
N ARG A 11 0.02 39.89 27.93
CA ARG A 11 1.11 40.63 28.56
C ARG A 11 2.42 39.87 28.41
N ARG A 12 3.45 40.61 27.98
CA ARG A 12 4.84 40.12 27.91
C ARG A 12 5.61 40.58 29.14
N PHE A 13 6.77 39.97 29.37
CA PHE A 13 7.74 40.39 30.39
C PHE A 13 7.84 41.92 30.57
N GLN A 14 8.03 42.68 29.48
CA GLN A 14 8.19 44.13 29.57
C GLN A 14 6.92 44.84 30.05
N ASP A 15 5.75 44.38 29.61
CA ASP A 15 4.46 44.94 30.04
C ASP A 15 4.28 44.75 31.56
N LEU A 16 4.72 43.61 32.09
CA LEU A 16 4.68 43.30 33.53
C LEU A 16 5.67 44.16 34.33
N VAL A 17 6.88 44.38 33.80
CA VAL A 17 7.88 45.27 34.43
C VAL A 17 7.40 46.71 34.45
N ASP A 18 6.83 47.19 33.34
CA ASP A 18 6.34 48.57 33.21
C ASP A 18 5.12 48.81 34.12
N GLU A 19 4.20 47.84 34.19
CA GLU A 19 3.05 47.87 35.10
C GLU A 19 3.50 47.91 36.58
N ALA A 20 4.48 47.08 36.96
CA ALA A 20 5.04 47.08 38.31
C ALA A 20 5.75 48.39 38.66
N LYS A 21 6.54 48.96 37.74
CA LYS A 21 7.19 50.27 37.93
C LYS A 21 6.16 51.38 38.09
N TYR A 22 5.09 51.37 37.32
CA TYR A 22 3.99 52.32 37.45
C TYR A 22 3.31 52.22 38.83
N LEU A 23 3.09 51.00 39.33
CA LEU A 23 2.52 50.78 40.67
C LEU A 23 3.45 51.26 41.79
N VAL A 24 4.77 51.08 41.65
CA VAL A 24 5.77 51.60 42.60
C VAL A 24 5.70 53.13 42.67
N GLN A 25 5.69 53.80 41.51
CA GLN A 25 5.62 55.27 41.46
C GLN A 25 4.39 55.84 42.15
N ARG A 26 3.26 55.11 42.09
CA ARG A 26 1.99 55.57 42.69
C ARG A 26 1.90 55.29 44.19
N ASN A 27 2.40 54.14 44.64
CA ASN A 27 2.14 53.64 45.99
C ASN A 27 3.34 53.78 46.94
N CYS A 28 4.55 53.97 46.41
CA CYS A 28 5.80 54.09 47.16
C CYS A 28 6.62 55.31 46.67
N PRO A 29 6.10 56.54 46.80
CA PRO A 29 6.77 57.75 46.29
C PRO A 29 8.15 58.01 46.92
N GLU A 30 8.44 57.42 48.09
CA GLU A 30 9.75 57.43 48.74
C GLU A 30 10.83 56.63 47.99
N TRP A 31 10.43 55.68 47.14
CA TRP A 31 11.37 54.90 46.32
C TRP A 31 11.69 55.65 45.03
N THR A 32 12.87 56.27 45.00
CA THR A 32 13.28 57.25 43.97
C THR A 32 14.31 56.74 42.97
N ASP A 33 15.03 55.65 43.27
CA ASP A 33 15.94 55.00 42.32
C ASP A 33 15.19 53.96 41.49
N HIS A 34 15.14 54.13 40.17
CA HIS A 34 14.41 53.25 39.23
C HIS A 34 15.36 52.68 38.17
N ASN A 35 16.67 52.75 38.42
CA ASN A 35 17.69 52.27 37.49
C ASN A 35 17.75 50.74 37.46
N VAL A 36 18.30 50.19 36.37
CA VAL A 36 18.49 48.73 36.20
C VAL A 36 19.37 48.12 37.29
N SER A 37 20.27 48.92 37.88
CA SER A 37 21.16 48.53 38.97
C SER A 37 20.49 48.48 40.34
N ASP A 38 19.24 48.91 40.47
CA ASP A 38 18.50 48.85 41.73
C ASP A 38 18.09 47.38 42.04
N PRO A 39 18.46 46.83 43.22
CA PRO A 39 18.01 45.53 43.66
C PRO A 39 16.48 45.36 43.66
N GLY A 40 15.72 46.43 43.93
CA GLY A 40 14.26 46.39 43.88
C GLY A 40 13.72 46.23 42.45
N VAL A 41 14.34 46.88 41.47
CA VAL A 41 14.03 46.68 40.04
C VAL A 41 14.41 45.26 39.60
N THR A 42 15.52 44.72 40.10
CA THR A 42 15.92 43.32 39.85
C THR A 42 14.88 42.32 40.40
N LEU A 43 14.30 42.61 41.57
CA LEU A 43 13.19 41.79 42.11
C LEU A 43 11.94 41.90 41.23
N ILE A 44 11.58 43.10 40.76
CA ILE A 44 10.47 43.30 39.82
C ILE A 44 10.68 42.47 38.56
N GLU A 45 11.86 42.54 37.95
CA GLU A 45 12.21 41.74 36.78
C GLU A 45 12.14 40.23 37.08
N THR A 46 12.61 39.80 38.24
CA THR A 46 12.52 38.40 38.66
C THR A 46 11.07 37.92 38.76
N PHE A 47 10.20 38.70 39.40
CA PHE A 47 8.78 38.37 39.51
C PHE A 47 8.05 38.46 38.16
N ALA A 48 8.37 39.45 37.33
CA ALA A 48 7.86 39.57 35.97
C ALA A 48 8.23 38.32 35.16
N GLN A 49 9.45 37.82 35.28
CA GLN A 49 9.89 36.58 34.62
C GLN A 49 9.13 35.35 35.14
N MET A 50 8.87 35.25 36.45
CA MET A 50 8.06 34.16 37.01
C MET A 50 6.62 34.20 36.50
N VAL A 51 6.02 35.40 36.42
CA VAL A 51 4.66 35.59 35.92
C VAL A 51 4.59 35.32 34.41
N ASP A 52 5.56 35.78 33.61
CA ASP A 52 5.67 35.50 32.17
C ASP A 52 5.68 33.98 31.90
N GLN A 53 6.41 33.20 32.72
CA GLN A 53 6.36 31.73 32.64
C GLN A 53 4.99 31.12 33.00
N LEU A 54 4.25 31.74 33.93
CA LEU A 54 2.87 31.34 34.26
C LEU A 54 1.91 31.70 33.13
N LEU A 55 2.04 32.88 32.53
CA LEU A 55 1.24 33.31 31.38
C LEU A 55 1.47 32.39 30.18
N TYR A 56 2.72 32.01 29.92
CA TYR A 56 3.05 31.02 28.90
C TYR A 56 2.33 29.68 29.14
N ARG A 57 2.28 29.18 30.38
CA ARG A 57 1.54 27.95 30.71
C ARG A 57 0.03 28.12 30.59
N LEU A 58 -0.50 29.26 31.03
CA LEU A 58 -1.92 29.59 30.96
C LEU A 58 -2.39 29.64 29.50
N ASN A 59 -1.61 30.25 28.60
CA ASN A 59 -1.94 30.34 27.18
C ASN A 59 -1.92 28.99 26.44
N ARG A 60 -1.40 27.92 27.05
CA ARG A 60 -1.49 26.54 26.52
C ARG A 60 -2.75 25.79 26.97
N VAL A 61 -3.51 26.35 27.91
CA VAL A 61 -4.73 25.73 28.45
C VAL A 61 -5.84 25.61 27.39
N PRO A 62 -6.10 26.61 26.51
CA PRO A 62 -7.08 26.48 25.43
C PRO A 62 -6.82 25.29 24.50
N ASP A 63 -5.57 25.07 24.07
CA ASP A 63 -5.18 23.94 23.21
C ASP A 63 -5.45 22.59 23.91
N LEU A 64 -5.04 22.50 25.19
CA LEU A 64 -5.27 21.30 25.99
C LEU A 64 -6.76 21.01 26.16
N HIS A 65 -7.57 22.02 26.46
CA HIS A 65 -9.01 21.86 26.57
C HIS A 65 -9.65 21.44 25.25
N TYR A 66 -9.22 22.03 24.14
CA TYR A 66 -9.71 21.64 22.82
C TYR A 66 -9.50 20.15 22.56
N LEU A 67 -8.28 19.65 22.79
CA LEU A 67 -7.98 18.22 22.66
C LEU A 67 -8.80 17.35 23.63
N ARG A 68 -9.00 17.81 24.88
CA ARG A 68 -9.84 17.11 25.86
C ARG A 68 -11.31 17.09 25.48
N PHE A 69 -11.82 18.13 24.83
CA PHE A 69 -13.18 18.12 24.29
C PHE A 69 -13.31 17.14 23.13
N LEU A 70 -12.30 17.06 22.25
CA LEU A 70 -12.26 16.06 21.18
C LEU A 70 -12.26 14.62 21.72
N ASP A 71 -11.44 14.36 22.74
CA ASP A 71 -11.39 13.08 23.47
C ASP A 71 -12.76 12.76 24.10
N LEU A 72 -13.39 13.73 24.76
CA LEU A 72 -14.70 13.59 25.41
C LEU A 72 -15.82 13.21 24.42
N ILE A 73 -15.80 13.76 23.21
CA ILE A 73 -16.77 13.42 22.15
C ILE A 73 -16.39 12.15 21.38
N GLY A 74 -15.32 11.47 21.77
CA GLY A 74 -14.91 10.18 21.20
C GLY A 74 -14.04 10.27 19.94
N VAL A 75 -13.43 11.41 19.63
CA VAL A 75 -12.46 11.51 18.53
C VAL A 75 -11.19 10.76 18.92
N ARG A 76 -10.95 9.63 18.25
CA ARG A 76 -9.72 8.83 18.37
C ARG A 76 -8.78 9.13 17.21
N LEU A 77 -7.48 8.99 17.44
CA LEU A 77 -6.45 9.08 16.39
C LEU A 77 -6.59 7.89 15.42
N PHE A 78 -6.41 8.13 14.13
CA PHE A 78 -6.30 7.01 13.18
C PHE A 78 -4.97 6.27 13.37
N PRO A 79 -5.00 4.93 13.47
CA PRO A 79 -3.80 4.13 13.62
C PRO A 79 -2.95 4.13 12.35
N PRO A 80 -1.64 3.86 12.47
CA PRO A 80 -0.81 3.61 11.29
C PRO A 80 -1.28 2.38 10.51
N ALA A 81 -1.02 2.39 9.21
CA ALA A 81 -1.12 1.23 8.34
C ALA A 81 0.28 0.67 8.04
N ALA A 82 0.41 -0.65 7.93
CA ALA A 82 1.70 -1.28 7.59
C ALA A 82 1.81 -1.56 6.10
N ALA A 83 2.98 -1.28 5.55
CA ALA A 83 3.32 -1.66 4.19
C ALA A 83 3.37 -3.19 4.05
N ARG A 84 3.01 -3.69 2.87
CA ARG A 84 3.02 -5.11 2.52
C ARG A 84 3.87 -5.33 1.28
N ALA A 85 4.53 -6.47 1.22
CA ALA A 85 5.38 -6.87 0.10
C ALA A 85 5.36 -8.39 -0.07
N ASP A 86 5.52 -8.84 -1.30
CA ASP A 86 5.86 -10.22 -1.60
C ASP A 86 7.37 -10.39 -1.61
N VAL A 87 7.85 -11.34 -0.82
CA VAL A 87 9.28 -11.59 -0.62
C VAL A 87 9.63 -12.98 -1.11
N THR A 88 10.54 -13.06 -2.08
CA THR A 88 11.02 -14.30 -2.67
C THR A 88 12.29 -14.76 -1.95
N PHE A 89 12.26 -16.00 -1.46
CA PHE A 89 13.38 -16.71 -0.85
C PHE A 89 13.97 -17.67 -1.88
N TRP A 90 15.23 -17.48 -2.25
CA TRP A 90 15.93 -18.34 -3.21
C TRP A 90 16.73 -19.41 -2.48
N LEU A 91 16.58 -20.66 -2.90
CA LEU A 91 17.35 -21.78 -2.35
C LEU A 91 18.81 -21.71 -2.82
N SER A 92 19.73 -22.20 -2.01
CA SER A 92 21.14 -22.36 -2.41
C SER A 92 21.31 -23.45 -3.48
N ALA A 93 20.42 -24.44 -3.49
CA ALA A 93 20.30 -25.49 -4.49
C ALA A 93 18.91 -26.14 -4.37
N ALA A 94 18.44 -26.77 -5.44
CA ALA A 94 17.22 -27.58 -5.39
C ALA A 94 17.31 -28.64 -4.28
N ARG A 95 16.20 -28.87 -3.59
CA ARG A 95 16.09 -29.80 -2.46
C ARG A 95 15.17 -30.97 -2.80
N ASP A 96 15.33 -32.04 -2.05
CA ASP A 96 14.53 -33.27 -2.05
C ASP A 96 13.45 -33.29 -0.95
N VAL A 97 13.53 -32.37 0.00
CA VAL A 97 12.61 -32.22 1.13
C VAL A 97 12.12 -30.76 1.17
N PRO A 98 10.85 -30.50 1.56
CA PRO A 98 10.34 -29.14 1.68
C PRO A 98 11.18 -28.27 2.61
N VAL A 99 11.49 -27.05 2.15
CA VAL A 99 12.11 -26.01 2.97
C VAL A 99 11.01 -25.11 3.53
N VAL A 100 10.97 -24.96 4.85
CA VAL A 100 9.89 -24.23 5.54
C VAL A 100 10.39 -22.84 5.95
N VAL A 101 9.74 -21.80 5.42
CA VAL A 101 9.86 -20.43 5.91
C VAL A 101 8.69 -20.19 6.86
N ALA A 102 8.94 -20.31 8.17
CA ALA A 102 7.90 -20.15 9.18
C ALA A 102 7.35 -18.71 9.23
N ALA A 103 6.04 -18.57 9.49
CA ALA A 103 5.45 -17.28 9.84
C ALA A 103 6.19 -16.65 11.04
N GLY A 104 6.37 -15.34 11.02
CA GLY A 104 7.14 -14.61 12.02
C GLY A 104 8.63 -14.41 11.68
N LYS A 105 9.17 -15.08 10.65
CA LYS A 105 10.54 -14.83 10.18
C LYS A 105 10.68 -13.42 9.61
N GLN A 106 11.80 -12.77 9.90
CA GLN A 106 12.05 -11.39 9.48
C GLN A 106 13.06 -11.26 8.35
N VAL A 107 12.76 -10.36 7.43
CA VAL A 107 13.64 -9.88 6.35
C VAL A 107 13.79 -8.36 6.49
N ALA A 108 14.85 -7.78 5.94
CA ALA A 108 15.11 -6.37 6.11
C ALA A 108 15.86 -5.75 4.93
N SER A 109 15.83 -4.42 4.88
CA SER A 109 16.78 -3.66 4.05
C SER A 109 18.21 -3.82 4.55
N VAL A 110 19.17 -3.54 3.67
CA VAL A 110 20.57 -3.40 4.08
C VAL A 110 20.69 -2.28 5.10
N ARG A 111 21.53 -2.48 6.12
CA ARG A 111 21.84 -1.47 7.11
C ARG A 111 22.67 -0.37 6.47
N ASN A 112 22.22 0.87 6.55
CA ASN A 112 23.02 2.04 6.21
C ASN A 112 23.53 2.70 7.51
N GLU A 113 24.48 3.64 7.42
CA GLU A 113 25.05 4.29 8.61
C GLU A 113 24.13 5.33 9.25
N VAL A 114 23.08 5.76 8.53
CA VAL A 114 22.26 6.94 8.87
C VAL A 114 20.88 6.55 9.40
N GLU A 115 20.33 5.41 8.99
CA GLU A 115 18.96 4.98 9.26
C GLU A 115 18.91 3.51 9.71
N ASP A 116 17.92 3.19 10.53
CA ASP A 116 17.67 1.80 10.91
C ASP A 116 17.10 0.99 9.74
N PRO A 117 17.49 -0.29 9.59
CA PRO A 117 16.92 -1.18 8.58
C PRO A 117 15.40 -1.23 8.63
N VAL A 118 14.77 -1.22 7.46
CA VAL A 118 13.32 -1.42 7.33
C VAL A 118 13.06 -2.92 7.40
N VAL A 119 12.29 -3.36 8.40
CA VAL A 119 12.07 -4.79 8.70
C VAL A 119 10.67 -5.23 8.31
N PHE A 120 10.57 -6.38 7.66
CA PHE A 120 9.31 -7.03 7.30
C PHE A 120 9.22 -8.41 7.95
N THR A 121 8.03 -8.79 8.39
CA THR A 121 7.75 -10.09 9.00
C THR A 121 6.88 -10.92 8.07
N VAL A 122 7.29 -12.16 7.81
CA VAL A 122 6.52 -13.14 7.02
C VAL A 122 5.21 -13.46 7.73
N GLU A 123 4.07 -13.32 7.03
CA GLU A 123 2.75 -13.44 7.67
C GLU A 123 2.25 -14.88 7.76
N ARG A 124 2.51 -15.69 6.73
CA ARG A 124 2.06 -17.07 6.63
C ARG A 124 3.25 -17.96 6.35
N THR A 125 3.22 -19.17 6.91
CA THR A 125 4.28 -20.15 6.67
C THR A 125 4.27 -20.53 5.19
N LEU A 126 5.41 -20.33 4.52
CA LEU A 126 5.64 -20.78 3.16
C LEU A 126 6.36 -22.13 3.19
N ASN A 127 5.81 -23.10 2.47
CA ASN A 127 6.45 -24.39 2.23
C ASN A 127 7.00 -24.40 0.81
N ILE A 128 8.33 -24.36 0.66
CA ILE A 128 9.00 -24.50 -0.63
C ILE A 128 9.05 -26.00 -0.95
N VAL A 129 8.01 -26.49 -1.62
CA VAL A 129 7.82 -27.91 -1.94
C VAL A 129 8.74 -28.29 -3.11
N PRO A 130 9.55 -29.35 -3.01
CA PRO A 130 10.37 -29.81 -4.12
C PRO A 130 9.50 -30.39 -5.23
N CYS A 131 9.92 -30.23 -6.48
CA CYS A 131 9.29 -30.89 -7.61
C CYS A 131 10.33 -31.37 -8.62
N SER A 132 9.91 -32.31 -9.46
CA SER A 132 10.57 -32.68 -10.71
C SER A 132 9.56 -32.70 -11.85
N LEU A 133 10.04 -32.76 -13.09
CA LEU A 133 9.15 -32.98 -14.23
C LEU A 133 8.70 -34.45 -14.21
N ALA A 134 7.40 -34.68 -14.11
CA ALA A 134 6.80 -36.01 -14.16
C ALA A 134 6.18 -36.30 -15.54
N HIS A 135 5.57 -35.28 -16.16
CA HIS A 135 4.82 -35.43 -17.40
C HIS A 135 4.99 -34.24 -18.34
N LEU A 136 4.87 -34.49 -19.64
CA LEU A 136 4.77 -33.46 -20.67
C LEU A 136 3.49 -33.70 -21.47
N ALA A 137 2.71 -32.65 -21.72
CA ALA A 137 1.53 -32.74 -22.58
C ALA A 137 1.44 -31.52 -23.51
N THR A 138 0.68 -31.66 -24.59
CA THR A 138 0.42 -30.59 -25.57
C THR A 138 -1.08 -30.43 -25.77
N ALA A 139 -1.56 -29.20 -25.85
CA ALA A 139 -2.94 -28.85 -26.17
C ALA A 139 -2.98 -27.95 -27.40
N THR A 140 -4.03 -28.09 -28.21
CA THR A 140 -4.27 -27.24 -29.38
C THR A 140 -5.30 -26.15 -29.04
N ALA A 141 -5.34 -25.10 -29.87
CA ALA A 141 -6.34 -24.04 -29.77
C ALA A 141 -7.79 -24.52 -30.02
N GLU A 142 -7.99 -25.73 -30.53
CA GLU A 142 -9.31 -26.27 -30.89
C GLU A 142 -10.13 -26.61 -29.64
N ALA A 143 -11.22 -25.87 -29.44
CA ALA A 143 -12.08 -26.05 -28.28
C ALA A 143 -12.69 -27.47 -28.22
N GLY A 144 -12.53 -28.13 -27.07
CA GLY A 144 -13.05 -29.48 -26.83
C GLY A 144 -12.08 -30.61 -27.17
N VAL A 145 -10.92 -30.33 -27.76
CA VAL A 145 -9.84 -31.31 -27.91
C VAL A 145 -9.06 -31.42 -26.59
N PRO A 146 -9.02 -32.59 -25.93
CA PRO A 146 -8.29 -32.74 -24.68
C PRO A 146 -6.77 -32.70 -24.93
N PRO A 147 -5.96 -32.26 -23.94
CA PRO A 147 -4.51 -32.33 -24.03
C PRO A 147 -4.01 -33.76 -24.26
N VAL A 148 -2.95 -33.89 -25.06
CA VAL A 148 -2.32 -35.16 -25.43
C VAL A 148 -1.03 -35.33 -24.64
N ASP A 149 -0.86 -36.49 -24.00
CA ASP A 149 0.36 -36.85 -23.29
C ASP A 149 1.51 -37.12 -24.28
N ARG A 150 2.66 -36.49 -24.03
CA ARG A 150 3.91 -36.56 -24.80
C ARG A 150 5.08 -37.05 -23.97
N THR A 151 4.83 -37.56 -22.76
CA THR A 151 5.86 -37.97 -21.80
C THR A 151 6.77 -39.05 -22.38
N ASP A 152 6.20 -40.13 -22.93
CA ASP A 152 6.99 -41.22 -23.52
C ASP A 152 7.82 -40.75 -24.72
N GLU A 153 7.25 -39.87 -25.56
CA GLU A 153 7.93 -39.29 -26.74
C GLU A 153 9.16 -38.47 -26.32
N LEU A 154 9.06 -37.67 -25.25
CA LEU A 154 10.18 -36.93 -24.67
C LEU A 154 11.25 -37.89 -24.12
N LEU A 155 10.85 -38.89 -23.33
CA LEU A 155 11.77 -39.80 -22.64
C LEU A 155 12.62 -40.66 -23.59
N VAL A 156 12.08 -41.04 -24.74
CA VAL A 156 12.82 -41.79 -25.77
C VAL A 156 13.63 -40.89 -26.72
N GLY A 157 13.66 -39.57 -26.48
CA GLY A 157 14.39 -38.59 -27.28
C GLY A 157 13.72 -38.24 -28.62
N GLY A 158 12.40 -38.45 -28.74
CA GLY A 158 11.64 -38.19 -29.96
C GLY A 158 11.47 -36.71 -30.31
N GLY A 159 11.69 -35.81 -29.34
CA GLY A 159 11.62 -34.36 -29.57
C GLY A 159 10.20 -33.87 -29.87
N PRO A 160 9.22 -34.05 -28.95
CA PRO A 160 7.85 -33.60 -29.17
C PRO A 160 7.80 -32.10 -29.46
N ALA A 161 6.93 -31.72 -30.40
CA ALA A 161 6.65 -30.31 -30.69
C ALA A 161 5.93 -29.66 -29.51
N ALA A 162 6.33 -28.45 -29.10
CA ALA A 162 5.72 -27.72 -27.99
C ALA A 162 4.28 -27.26 -28.29
N PHE A 163 4.01 -26.95 -29.55
CA PHE A 163 2.74 -26.45 -30.09
C PHE A 163 2.34 -27.23 -31.35
N ALA A 164 1.18 -26.91 -31.95
CA ALA A 164 0.79 -27.49 -33.24
C ALA A 164 1.83 -27.19 -34.34
N GLU A 165 1.86 -28.01 -35.40
CA GLU A 165 2.82 -27.87 -36.51
C GLU A 165 2.81 -26.47 -37.13
N THR A 166 1.62 -25.88 -37.26
CA THR A 166 1.41 -24.46 -37.52
C THR A 166 0.88 -23.82 -36.23
N PRO A 167 1.74 -23.18 -35.41
CA PRO A 167 1.32 -22.64 -34.13
C PRO A 167 0.19 -21.61 -34.29
N ALA A 168 -0.79 -21.67 -33.41
CA ALA A 168 -1.91 -20.73 -33.35
C ALA A 168 -2.14 -20.20 -31.92
N PRO A 169 -2.70 -18.99 -31.76
CA PRO A 169 -3.16 -18.52 -30.46
C PRO A 169 -4.10 -19.55 -29.80
N GLY A 170 -3.79 -19.95 -28.57
CA GLY A 170 -4.50 -21.00 -27.84
C GLY A 170 -3.73 -22.31 -27.70
N ASP A 171 -2.78 -22.60 -28.60
CA ASP A 171 -1.90 -23.75 -28.46
C ASP A 171 -1.08 -23.65 -27.17
N ALA A 172 -0.82 -24.78 -26.51
CA ALA A 172 -0.09 -24.80 -25.26
C ALA A 172 0.77 -26.05 -25.08
N VAL A 173 1.94 -25.86 -24.48
CA VAL A 173 2.73 -26.93 -23.85
C VAL A 173 2.43 -26.94 -22.36
N LEU A 174 2.20 -28.12 -21.80
CA LEU A 174 1.90 -28.35 -20.39
C LEU A 174 3.03 -29.17 -19.75
N PHE A 175 3.53 -28.67 -18.63
CA PHE A 175 4.56 -29.29 -17.80
C PHE A 175 3.91 -29.83 -16.54
N GLY A 176 3.83 -31.14 -16.42
CA GLY A 176 3.29 -31.82 -15.25
C GLY A 176 4.38 -32.05 -14.22
N LEU A 177 4.31 -31.32 -13.12
CA LEU A 177 5.22 -31.45 -11.98
C LEU A 177 4.82 -32.64 -11.08
N SER A 178 5.80 -33.26 -10.42
CA SER A 178 5.58 -34.36 -9.48
C SER A 178 4.63 -34.01 -8.33
N ASP A 179 4.65 -32.74 -7.91
CA ASP A 179 3.93 -32.23 -6.75
C ASP A 179 3.31 -30.86 -7.06
N ALA A 180 2.28 -30.49 -6.30
CA ALA A 180 1.79 -29.12 -6.27
C ALA A 180 2.79 -28.24 -5.51
N VAL A 181 3.15 -27.13 -6.13
CA VAL A 181 4.16 -26.18 -5.64
C VAL A 181 3.58 -24.76 -5.44
N PRO A 182 2.58 -24.59 -4.56
CA PRO A 182 1.95 -23.29 -4.32
C PRO A 182 2.97 -22.26 -3.82
N GLY A 183 2.95 -21.06 -4.41
CA GLY A 183 3.84 -19.96 -4.04
C GLY A 183 5.33 -20.18 -4.37
N CYS A 184 5.67 -21.25 -5.10
CA CYS A 184 7.07 -21.60 -5.39
C CYS A 184 7.60 -20.93 -6.66
N ALA A 185 8.92 -20.80 -6.77
CA ALA A 185 9.62 -20.47 -8.00
C ALA A 185 10.17 -21.77 -8.63
N VAL A 186 9.71 -22.09 -9.84
CA VAL A 186 10.08 -23.30 -10.57
C VAL A 186 11.05 -22.96 -11.68
N LEU A 187 12.20 -23.63 -11.68
CA LEU A 187 13.15 -23.64 -12.77
C LEU A 187 12.79 -24.76 -13.73
N LEU A 188 12.55 -24.41 -14.99
CA LEU A 188 12.44 -25.32 -16.12
C LEU A 188 13.71 -25.22 -16.95
N ARG A 189 14.53 -26.26 -16.97
CA ARG A 189 15.67 -26.38 -17.87
C ARG A 189 15.22 -27.09 -19.13
N ILE A 190 15.39 -26.45 -20.27
CA ILE A 190 14.84 -26.88 -21.54
C ILE A 190 15.97 -26.99 -22.55
N ASP A 191 16.06 -28.16 -23.18
CA ASP A 191 16.86 -28.37 -24.38
C ASP A 191 15.91 -28.44 -25.58
N CYS A 192 16.12 -27.58 -26.57
CA CYS A 192 15.25 -27.47 -27.74
C CYS A 192 16.03 -27.09 -29.01
N GLU A 193 15.52 -27.56 -30.15
CA GLU A 193 16.11 -27.27 -31.47
C GLU A 193 15.68 -25.90 -32.01
N VAL A 194 16.62 -25.21 -32.65
CA VAL A 194 16.46 -23.87 -33.23
C VAL A 194 15.63 -23.92 -34.53
N GLU A 195 14.35 -24.25 -34.43
CA GLU A 195 13.38 -24.13 -35.54
C GLU A 195 12.32 -23.04 -35.35
N GLY A 196 12.25 -22.40 -34.16
CA GLY A 196 11.33 -21.31 -33.83
C GLY A 196 11.61 -20.00 -34.57
N GLN A 197 11.56 -20.00 -35.91
CA GLN A 197 11.75 -18.78 -36.69
C GLN A 197 10.54 -17.85 -36.53
N GLY A 198 10.80 -16.57 -36.25
CA GLY A 198 9.80 -15.52 -36.33
C GLY A 198 9.25 -14.96 -35.02
N VAL A 199 9.81 -15.27 -33.85
CA VAL A 199 9.44 -14.61 -32.57
C VAL A 199 10.57 -13.71 -32.09
N ASP A 200 10.22 -12.57 -31.47
CA ASP A 200 11.19 -11.76 -30.72
C ASP A 200 11.40 -12.37 -29.32
N PRO A 201 12.62 -12.82 -28.97
CA PRO A 201 12.92 -13.35 -27.64
C PRO A 201 12.62 -12.40 -26.47
N HIS A 202 12.52 -11.10 -26.72
CA HIS A 202 12.29 -10.09 -25.67
C HIS A 202 10.82 -9.72 -25.51
N ASP A 203 9.96 -10.07 -26.48
CA ASP A 203 8.50 -9.89 -26.41
C ASP A 203 7.79 -11.07 -27.10
N PRO A 204 7.90 -12.30 -26.57
CA PRO A 204 7.19 -13.46 -27.11
C PRO A 204 5.68 -13.43 -26.86
N PRO A 205 4.85 -13.93 -27.80
CA PRO A 205 3.39 -13.95 -27.70
C PRO A 205 2.91 -15.17 -26.89
N TRP A 206 3.37 -15.29 -25.66
CA TRP A 206 3.04 -16.38 -24.73
C TRP A 206 2.51 -15.88 -23.39
N LEU A 207 1.77 -16.74 -22.70
CA LEU A 207 1.34 -16.55 -21.32
C LEU A 207 1.62 -17.83 -20.54
N TRP A 208 2.34 -17.71 -19.43
CA TRP A 208 2.54 -18.79 -18.48
C TRP A 208 1.39 -18.82 -17.49
N GLU A 209 0.88 -20.02 -17.21
CA GLU A 209 -0.24 -20.23 -16.31
C GLU A 209 -0.04 -21.49 -15.46
N ALA A 210 -0.61 -21.52 -14.26
CA ALA A 210 -0.65 -22.67 -13.36
C ALA A 210 -2.10 -23.03 -13.04
N TRP A 211 -2.37 -24.32 -12.85
CA TRP A 211 -3.71 -24.78 -12.47
C TRP A 211 -3.99 -24.56 -10.98
N ASP A 212 -5.03 -23.80 -10.64
CA ASP A 212 -5.38 -23.45 -9.24
C ASP A 212 -6.53 -24.28 -8.63
N GLY A 213 -7.06 -25.26 -9.38
CA GLY A 213 -8.18 -26.09 -8.97
C GLY A 213 -9.52 -25.66 -9.56
N THR A 214 -9.65 -24.39 -9.94
CA THR A 214 -10.84 -23.83 -10.62
C THR A 214 -10.56 -23.48 -12.07
N GLY A 215 -9.34 -23.02 -12.37
CA GLY A 215 -8.92 -22.62 -13.69
C GLY A 215 -7.40 -22.42 -13.78
N TRP A 216 -7.00 -21.69 -14.83
CA TRP A 216 -5.60 -21.35 -15.09
C TRP A 216 -5.31 -19.94 -14.59
N ALA A 217 -4.43 -19.83 -13.61
CA ALA A 217 -3.96 -18.56 -13.05
C ALA A 217 -2.64 -18.16 -13.71
N ALA A 218 -2.50 -16.89 -14.10
CA ALA A 218 -1.28 -16.40 -14.74
C ALA A 218 -0.07 -16.47 -13.80
N CYS A 219 1.07 -16.87 -14.37
CA CYS A 219 2.36 -16.90 -13.70
C CYS A 219 3.26 -15.77 -14.20
N GLU A 220 4.12 -15.28 -13.30
CA GLU A 220 5.16 -14.32 -13.66
C GLU A 220 6.43 -15.06 -14.09
N VAL A 221 6.98 -14.69 -15.25
CA VAL A 221 8.28 -15.21 -15.72
C VAL A 221 9.38 -14.27 -15.22
N ASP A 222 10.24 -14.79 -14.35
CA ASP A 222 11.37 -14.05 -13.78
C ASP A 222 12.52 -13.96 -14.77
N ARG A 223 12.79 -15.07 -15.45
CA ARG A 223 13.87 -15.20 -16.42
C ARG A 223 13.53 -16.20 -17.50
N ASP A 224 13.88 -15.89 -18.74
CA ASP A 224 13.90 -16.83 -19.86
C ASP A 224 15.21 -16.66 -20.65
N SER A 225 16.10 -17.65 -20.59
CA SER A 225 17.31 -17.69 -21.42
C SER A 225 17.16 -18.55 -22.69
N THR A 226 16.06 -19.30 -22.81
CA THR A 226 15.70 -20.06 -24.03
C THR A 226 15.34 -19.13 -25.18
N GLY A 227 14.99 -17.87 -24.87
CA GLY A 227 14.59 -16.89 -25.85
C GLY A 227 13.30 -17.28 -26.55
N ALA A 228 12.30 -17.66 -25.76
CA ALA A 228 11.03 -18.21 -26.22
C ALA A 228 11.21 -19.54 -26.98
N PHE A 229 11.85 -20.52 -26.31
CA PHE A 229 12.12 -21.86 -26.86
C PHE A 229 12.94 -21.87 -28.17
N ASN A 230 13.85 -20.92 -28.34
CA ASN A 230 14.72 -20.83 -29.53
C ASN A 230 16.11 -21.43 -29.33
N ARG A 231 16.48 -21.78 -28.11
CA ARG A 231 17.75 -22.42 -27.75
C ARG A 231 17.62 -23.11 -26.40
N ALA A 232 18.53 -24.02 -26.14
CA ALA A 232 18.70 -24.58 -24.81
C ALA A 232 18.91 -23.48 -23.76
N GLY A 233 18.24 -23.60 -22.63
CA GLY A 233 18.25 -22.58 -21.59
C GLY A 233 17.34 -22.91 -20.42
N ASP A 234 17.14 -21.91 -19.58
CA ASP A 234 16.44 -21.98 -18.31
C ASP A 234 15.30 -20.96 -18.32
N ILE A 235 14.13 -21.38 -17.86
CA ILE A 235 12.96 -20.52 -17.62
C ILE A 235 12.62 -20.59 -16.13
N VAL A 236 12.51 -19.45 -15.47
CA VAL A 236 12.10 -19.38 -14.05
C VAL A 236 10.70 -18.77 -13.98
N VAL A 237 9.77 -19.52 -13.40
CA VAL A 237 8.35 -19.15 -13.31
C VAL A 237 7.93 -19.10 -11.85
N HIS A 238 7.31 -17.98 -11.45
CA HIS A 238 6.68 -17.85 -10.14
C HIS A 238 5.26 -18.40 -10.19
N VAL A 239 5.02 -19.44 -9.39
CA VAL A 239 3.77 -20.19 -9.33
C VAL A 239 2.85 -19.58 -8.27
N PRO A 240 1.58 -19.28 -8.58
CA PRO A 240 0.60 -18.75 -7.63
C PRO A 240 0.37 -19.64 -6.40
N ASP A 241 -0.04 -19.03 -5.29
CA ASP A 241 -0.34 -19.71 -4.01
C ASP A 241 -1.48 -20.74 -4.10
N GLY A 242 -2.37 -20.62 -5.09
CA GLY A 242 -3.48 -21.54 -5.31
C GLY A 242 -3.12 -22.83 -6.05
N HIS A 243 -1.87 -22.98 -6.53
CA HIS A 243 -1.50 -24.11 -7.38
C HIS A 243 -1.73 -25.46 -6.70
N THR A 244 -2.44 -26.35 -7.40
CA THR A 244 -2.89 -27.64 -6.86
C THR A 244 -2.79 -28.77 -7.87
N MET A 245 -2.95 -30.00 -7.40
CA MET A 245 -2.91 -31.19 -8.24
C MET A 245 -4.17 -31.29 -9.11
N SER A 246 -4.00 -31.72 -10.35
CA SER A 246 -5.12 -32.01 -11.25
C SER A 246 -4.81 -33.17 -12.19
N VAL A 247 -5.85 -33.70 -12.84
CA VAL A 247 -5.75 -34.76 -13.84
C VAL A 247 -6.00 -34.16 -15.22
N LEU A 248 -4.93 -34.00 -16.00
CA LEU A 248 -4.97 -33.56 -17.40
C LEU A 248 -4.22 -34.58 -18.26
N ALA A 249 -4.63 -34.77 -19.50
CA ALA A 249 -4.08 -35.82 -20.37
C ALA A 249 -4.05 -37.23 -19.71
N ARG A 250 -4.98 -37.49 -18.78
CA ARG A 250 -5.04 -38.71 -17.93
C ARG A 250 -3.88 -38.89 -16.94
N GLN A 251 -3.05 -37.88 -16.75
CA GLN A 251 -1.95 -37.88 -15.79
C GLN A 251 -2.24 -36.95 -14.60
N ARG A 252 -1.95 -37.42 -13.39
CA ARG A 252 -2.11 -36.63 -12.16
C ARG A 252 -0.80 -35.88 -11.90
N ALA A 253 -0.81 -34.56 -12.03
CA ALA A 253 0.38 -33.73 -11.89
C ALA A 253 0.03 -32.29 -11.48
N GLY A 254 1.06 -31.54 -11.10
CA GLY A 254 0.98 -30.11 -10.80
C GLY A 254 1.23 -29.36 -12.09
N TRP A 255 0.17 -28.90 -12.74
CA TRP A 255 0.28 -28.46 -14.12
C TRP A 255 0.64 -26.99 -14.23
N LEU A 256 1.79 -26.74 -14.84
CA LEU A 256 2.12 -25.46 -15.45
C LEU A 256 1.88 -25.56 -16.95
N ARG A 257 1.53 -24.45 -17.60
CA ARG A 257 1.48 -24.38 -19.06
C ARG A 257 2.03 -23.09 -19.60
N CYS A 258 2.63 -23.17 -20.77
CA CYS A 258 2.88 -22.02 -21.62
C CYS A 258 1.87 -22.07 -22.77
N ARG A 259 1.04 -21.05 -22.87
CA ARG A 259 0.01 -20.91 -23.91
C ARG A 259 0.33 -19.75 -24.85
N LEU A 260 0.17 -19.95 -26.15
CA LEU A 260 0.28 -18.89 -27.13
C LEU A 260 -0.94 -17.96 -27.06
N VAL A 261 -0.69 -16.65 -27.10
CA VAL A 261 -1.73 -15.61 -27.09
C VAL A 261 -1.75 -14.89 -28.42
N GLU A 262 -2.83 -14.15 -28.70
CA GLU A 262 -2.89 -13.32 -29.90
C GLU A 262 -1.73 -12.31 -29.92
N ALA A 263 -1.01 -12.25 -31.04
CA ALA A 263 0.10 -11.33 -31.22
C ALA A 263 -0.42 -9.89 -31.28
N LYS A 264 0.29 -8.96 -30.61
CA LYS A 264 0.03 -7.52 -30.72
C LYS A 264 0.35 -7.01 -32.12
N GLN A 265 -0.12 -5.80 -32.45
CA GLN A 265 0.21 -5.14 -33.71
C GLN A 265 1.74 -5.02 -33.87
N HIS A 266 2.29 -5.59 -34.94
CA HIS A 266 3.74 -5.67 -35.23
C HIS A 266 4.57 -6.61 -34.33
N GLN A 267 3.94 -7.40 -33.44
CA GLN A 267 4.62 -8.47 -32.72
C GLN A 267 4.73 -9.71 -33.62
N PRO A 268 5.93 -10.26 -33.84
CA PRO A 268 6.11 -11.39 -34.73
C PRO A 268 5.73 -12.71 -33.99
N PHE A 269 5.19 -13.69 -34.72
CA PHE A 269 4.60 -14.92 -34.17
C PHE A 269 5.36 -16.18 -34.61
N TYR A 270 5.23 -17.27 -33.86
CA TYR A 270 5.87 -18.54 -34.20
C TYR A 270 5.45 -19.02 -35.59
N GLN A 271 6.42 -19.22 -36.49
CA GLN A 271 6.15 -19.80 -37.82
C GLN A 271 6.20 -21.33 -37.79
N ARG A 272 6.99 -21.89 -36.87
CA ARG A 272 7.14 -23.33 -36.63
C ARG A 272 7.18 -23.60 -35.14
N SER A 273 6.76 -24.81 -34.79
CA SER A 273 6.76 -25.28 -33.42
C SER A 273 8.17 -25.68 -32.96
N PRO A 274 8.66 -25.16 -31.82
CA PRO A 274 9.89 -25.66 -31.20
C PRO A 274 9.77 -27.13 -30.84
N ARG A 275 10.86 -27.90 -31.01
CA ARG A 275 10.94 -29.30 -30.58
C ARG A 275 11.71 -29.39 -29.26
N LEU A 276 11.12 -30.08 -28.28
CA LEU A 276 11.68 -30.21 -26.94
C LEU A 276 12.43 -31.53 -26.83
N HIS A 277 13.76 -31.50 -26.74
CA HIS A 277 14.58 -32.70 -26.61
C HIS A 277 14.69 -33.20 -25.17
N ALA A 278 14.83 -32.28 -24.22
CA ALA A 278 14.87 -32.59 -22.81
C ALA A 278 14.23 -31.46 -22.02
N VAL A 279 13.52 -31.82 -20.96
CA VAL A 279 12.97 -30.85 -20.02
C VAL A 279 13.19 -31.39 -18.61
N GLU A 280 13.75 -30.56 -17.74
CA GLU A 280 13.88 -30.83 -16.31
C GLU A 280 13.16 -29.72 -15.55
N ALA A 281 12.53 -30.06 -14.42
CA ALA A 281 11.92 -29.09 -13.52
C ALA A 281 12.53 -29.23 -12.13
N SER A 282 12.70 -28.11 -11.43
CA SER A 282 13.07 -28.11 -10.02
C SER A 282 12.54 -26.87 -9.31
N THR A 283 12.17 -27.02 -8.04
CA THR A 283 11.86 -25.86 -7.20
C THR A 283 13.16 -25.22 -6.71
N ILE A 284 13.33 -23.92 -7.01
CA ILE A 284 14.54 -23.16 -6.67
C ILE A 284 14.28 -22.02 -5.69
N GLY A 285 13.02 -21.81 -5.27
CA GLY A 285 12.66 -20.79 -4.31
C GLY A 285 11.16 -20.76 -4.04
N GLY A 286 10.71 -19.77 -3.27
CA GLY A 286 9.30 -19.50 -3.07
C GLY A 286 9.06 -18.09 -2.55
N THR A 287 7.84 -17.60 -2.71
CA THR A 287 7.44 -16.24 -2.38
C THR A 287 6.44 -16.26 -1.25
N ALA A 288 6.64 -15.41 -0.24
CA ALA A 288 5.72 -15.26 0.88
C ALA A 288 5.33 -13.80 1.05
N ALA A 289 4.06 -13.56 1.40
CA ALA A 289 3.60 -12.26 1.82
C ALA A 289 4.26 -11.87 3.16
N ALA A 290 4.75 -10.64 3.21
CA ALA A 290 5.38 -10.05 4.38
C ALA A 290 4.81 -8.65 4.66
N VAL A 291 4.84 -8.25 5.93
CA VAL A 291 4.29 -6.98 6.41
C VAL A 291 5.31 -6.20 7.23
N HIS A 292 5.35 -4.88 7.09
CA HIS A 292 6.16 -3.97 7.89
C HIS A 292 5.56 -3.79 9.29
N ALA A 293 5.53 -4.87 10.07
CA ALA A 293 5.08 -4.88 11.44
C ALA A 293 5.70 -6.06 12.19
N GLU A 294 5.87 -5.89 13.50
CA GLU A 294 6.17 -7.00 14.42
C GLU A 294 4.90 -7.79 14.71
N ILE A 295 4.98 -9.12 14.74
CA ILE A 295 3.84 -9.99 15.12
C ILE A 295 4.02 -10.40 16.57
N ILE A 296 3.09 -9.99 17.43
CA ILE A 296 3.05 -10.34 18.85
C ILE A 296 2.01 -11.44 19.03
N ARG A 297 2.36 -12.51 19.76
CA ARG A 297 1.49 -13.68 19.96
C ARG A 297 1.28 -13.97 21.45
N ASN A 298 0.07 -14.41 21.80
CA ASN A 298 -0.33 -14.88 23.13
C ASN A 298 0.03 -13.91 24.26
N GLU A 299 -0.16 -12.61 24.06
CA GLU A 299 0.09 -11.63 25.11
C GLU A 299 -1.04 -11.67 26.13
N VAL A 300 -0.71 -11.99 27.39
CA VAL A 300 -1.64 -11.85 28.50
C VAL A 300 -1.56 -10.41 29.02
N VAL A 301 -2.64 -9.64 28.80
CA VAL A 301 -2.67 -8.20 29.09
C VAL A 301 -3.06 -7.89 30.53
N GLY A 302 -3.66 -8.85 31.23
CA GLY A 302 -3.99 -8.71 32.64
C GLY A 302 -5.04 -9.70 33.12
N THR A 303 -5.55 -9.44 34.32
CA THR A 303 -6.56 -10.25 35.00
C THR A 303 -7.70 -9.35 35.45
N SER A 304 -8.94 -9.76 35.18
CA SER A 304 -10.13 -9.00 35.56
C SER A 304 -10.34 -8.94 37.07
N ASP A 305 -10.73 -7.79 37.59
CA ASP A 305 -11.21 -7.63 38.97
C ASP A 305 -12.73 -7.85 39.12
N GLY A 306 -13.43 -8.05 38.01
CA GLY A 306 -14.89 -8.24 37.95
C GLY A 306 -15.70 -6.96 37.92
N THR A 307 -15.07 -5.79 37.75
CA THR A 307 -15.77 -4.50 37.66
C THR A 307 -16.05 -4.08 36.21
N PRO A 308 -17.14 -3.32 35.94
CA PRO A 308 -17.39 -2.77 34.59
C PRO A 308 -16.38 -1.69 34.21
N GLY A 309 -16.14 -1.49 32.92
CA GLY A 309 -15.31 -0.40 32.41
C GLY A 309 -13.80 -0.58 32.56
N GLN A 310 -13.34 -1.82 32.81
CA GLN A 310 -11.91 -2.14 32.95
C GLN A 310 -11.13 -1.87 31.66
N ARG A 311 -9.85 -1.52 31.81
CA ARG A 311 -8.94 -1.22 30.71
C ARG A 311 -7.60 -1.90 30.90
N PHE A 312 -7.06 -2.46 29.83
CA PHE A 312 -5.80 -3.21 29.85
C PHE A 312 -4.87 -2.72 28.72
N PRO A 313 -3.66 -2.22 29.04
CA PRO A 313 -2.71 -1.81 28.02
C PRO A 313 -2.07 -3.03 27.34
N LEU A 314 -1.82 -2.89 26.05
CA LEU A 314 -0.97 -3.76 25.25
C LEU A 314 0.49 -3.31 25.38
N GLY A 315 1.43 -4.27 25.35
CA GLY A 315 2.84 -4.02 25.52
C GLY A 315 3.53 -3.32 24.35
N ARG A 316 2.93 -3.37 23.15
CA ARG A 316 3.52 -2.82 21.90
C ARG A 316 2.55 -1.94 21.09
N PRO A 317 2.18 -0.73 21.57
CA PRO A 317 1.52 0.25 20.73
C PRO A 317 2.48 0.89 19.72
N PRO A 318 2.01 1.41 18.57
CA PRO A 318 0.63 1.34 18.08
C PRO A 318 0.32 -0.03 17.47
N VAL A 319 -0.96 -0.44 17.55
CA VAL A 319 -1.50 -1.65 16.93
C VAL A 319 -1.85 -1.37 15.48
N VAL A 320 -1.24 -2.13 14.57
CA VAL A 320 -1.61 -2.15 13.16
C VAL A 320 -2.53 -3.32 12.92
N VAL A 321 -3.63 -3.10 12.23
CA VAL A 321 -4.59 -4.16 11.95
C VAL A 321 -4.33 -4.74 10.57
N GLY A 322 -4.20 -6.07 10.54
CA GLY A 322 -4.10 -6.83 9.30
C GLY A 322 -5.47 -7.01 8.63
N GLU A 323 -5.61 -8.02 7.77
CA GLU A 323 -6.93 -8.46 7.35
C GLU A 323 -7.63 -9.17 8.51
N GLY A 324 -8.63 -8.53 9.12
CA GLY A 324 -9.44 -9.08 10.22
C GLY A 324 -9.67 -8.11 11.38
N GLU A 325 -10.48 -8.52 12.35
CA GLU A 325 -10.66 -7.82 13.63
C GLU A 325 -9.68 -8.40 14.66
N LEU A 326 -9.25 -7.58 15.63
CA LEU A 326 -8.40 -8.07 16.71
C LEU A 326 -9.26 -8.93 17.65
N VAL A 327 -8.82 -10.16 17.89
CA VAL A 327 -9.52 -11.06 18.83
C VAL A 327 -8.96 -10.85 20.22
N VAL A 328 -9.82 -10.53 21.18
CA VAL A 328 -9.50 -10.58 22.61
C VAL A 328 -10.12 -11.84 23.18
N GLU A 329 -9.37 -12.57 24.00
CA GLU A 329 -9.86 -13.76 24.68
C GLU A 329 -9.84 -13.58 26.19
N VAL A 330 -10.92 -14.02 26.83
CA VAL A 330 -11.05 -14.03 28.29
C VAL A 330 -11.18 -15.48 28.75
N SER A 331 -10.42 -15.86 29.77
CA SER A 331 -10.49 -17.21 30.32
C SER A 331 -11.83 -17.43 31.02
N GLY A 332 -12.52 -18.52 30.69
CA GLY A 332 -13.73 -18.98 31.36
C GLY A 332 -13.64 -20.45 31.79
N PRO A 333 -14.75 -21.01 32.34
CA PRO A 333 -14.80 -22.40 32.82
C PRO A 333 -14.49 -23.43 31.72
N ASP A 334 -14.96 -23.17 30.50
CA ASP A 334 -14.82 -24.06 29.34
C ASP A 334 -13.61 -23.69 28.45
N GLY A 335 -12.69 -22.86 28.95
CA GLY A 335 -11.51 -22.38 28.23
C GLY A 335 -11.61 -20.92 27.80
N TRP A 336 -10.81 -20.55 26.79
CA TRP A 336 -10.74 -19.18 26.28
C TRP A 336 -11.98 -18.84 25.45
N GLN A 337 -12.63 -17.73 25.80
CA GLN A 337 -13.82 -17.24 25.10
C GLN A 337 -13.44 -16.00 24.28
N PRO A 338 -13.75 -15.96 22.97
CA PRO A 338 -13.47 -14.80 22.14
C PRO A 338 -14.46 -13.67 22.43
N TRP A 339 -13.95 -12.45 22.37
CA TRP A 339 -14.68 -11.19 22.46
C TRP A 339 -14.50 -10.42 21.15
N THR A 340 -15.59 -9.83 20.68
CA THR A 340 -15.66 -9.12 19.40
C THR A 340 -15.29 -7.66 19.58
N GLU A 341 -14.40 -7.15 18.72
CA GLU A 341 -14.09 -5.73 18.68
C GLU A 341 -15.28 -4.94 18.12
N VAL A 342 -15.74 -3.94 18.87
CA VAL A 342 -16.75 -2.98 18.42
C VAL A 342 -16.19 -1.57 18.46
N ARG A 343 -16.78 -0.67 17.68
CA ARG A 343 -16.39 0.75 17.65
C ARG A 343 -16.78 1.49 18.92
N SER A 344 -17.92 1.10 19.50
CA SER A 344 -18.53 1.73 20.67
C SER A 344 -19.42 0.71 21.36
N PHE A 345 -19.58 0.88 22.66
CA PHE A 345 -20.48 0.06 23.47
C PHE A 345 -21.95 0.49 23.40
N ALA A 346 -22.29 1.54 22.65
CA ALA A 346 -23.63 2.13 22.65
C ALA A 346 -24.76 1.13 22.37
N ASP A 347 -24.52 0.18 21.45
CA ASP A 347 -25.48 -0.85 21.04
C ASP A 347 -25.28 -2.19 21.76
N SER A 348 -24.28 -2.29 22.65
CA SER A 348 -23.97 -3.52 23.38
C SER A 348 -24.97 -3.77 24.51
N GLY A 349 -25.51 -4.97 24.54
CA GLY A 349 -26.28 -5.53 25.65
C GLY A 349 -25.39 -6.06 26.79
N PRO A 350 -25.99 -6.41 27.94
CA PRO A 350 -25.27 -6.86 29.14
C PRO A 350 -24.53 -8.19 28.97
N ASP A 351 -24.94 -9.03 28.02
CA ASP A 351 -24.33 -10.34 27.77
C ASP A 351 -23.39 -10.33 26.54
N ASP A 352 -23.31 -9.19 25.84
CA ASP A 352 -22.50 -9.08 24.63
C ASP A 352 -21.02 -9.00 24.99
N ARG A 353 -20.26 -9.99 24.53
CA ARG A 353 -18.79 -10.07 24.70
C ARG A 353 -18.09 -9.12 23.74
N HIS A 354 -18.28 -7.82 23.99
CA HIS A 354 -17.72 -6.75 23.18
C HIS A 354 -16.55 -6.07 23.88
N VAL A 355 -15.54 -5.69 23.09
CA VAL A 355 -14.40 -4.88 23.53
C VAL A 355 -14.23 -3.69 22.58
N VAL A 356 -13.70 -2.59 23.08
CA VAL A 356 -13.25 -1.46 22.26
C VAL A 356 -11.73 -1.41 22.33
N LEU A 357 -11.07 -1.16 21.21
CA LEU A 357 -9.62 -1.07 21.13
C LEU A 357 -9.18 0.35 20.78
N ASP A 358 -8.40 0.98 21.66
CA ASP A 358 -7.56 2.10 21.26
C ASP A 358 -6.31 1.54 20.58
N ARG A 359 -6.29 1.56 19.24
CA ARG A 359 -5.18 1.03 18.45
C ARG A 359 -3.93 1.90 18.52
N VAL A 360 -4.07 3.21 18.73
CA VAL A 360 -2.91 4.12 18.79
C VAL A 360 -2.26 4.05 20.16
N GLY A 361 -3.07 4.14 21.23
CA GLY A 361 -2.60 4.01 22.60
C GLY A 361 -2.34 2.55 23.03
N GLY A 362 -2.86 1.58 22.28
CA GLY A 362 -2.78 0.15 22.61
C GLY A 362 -3.55 -0.20 23.87
N GLN A 363 -4.83 0.12 23.97
CA GLN A 363 -5.66 -0.20 25.14
C GLN A 363 -6.87 -1.03 24.76
N VAL A 364 -7.06 -2.17 25.43
CA VAL A 364 -8.28 -2.97 25.38
C VAL A 364 -9.23 -2.46 26.47
N GLU A 365 -10.41 -2.01 26.08
CA GLU A 365 -11.45 -1.49 26.96
C GLU A 365 -12.63 -2.47 27.02
N PHE A 366 -13.21 -2.64 28.20
CA PHE A 366 -14.45 -3.40 28.43
C PHE A 366 -15.63 -2.48 28.72
N GLY A 367 -16.84 -2.99 28.46
CA GLY A 367 -18.09 -2.25 28.58
C GLY A 367 -18.30 -1.60 29.96
N PRO A 368 -18.66 -0.31 30.03
CA PRO A 368 -18.98 0.35 31.29
C PRO A 368 -20.40 -0.01 31.77
N ALA A 369 -20.68 0.33 33.03
CA ALA A 369 -22.03 0.30 33.56
C ALA A 369 -22.47 1.71 33.99
N VAL A 370 -23.62 2.15 33.51
CA VAL A 370 -24.13 3.51 33.75
C VAL A 370 -25.42 3.44 34.55
N ARG A 371 -25.52 4.26 35.60
CA ARG A 371 -26.73 4.38 36.40
C ARG A 371 -27.79 5.18 35.63
N GLN A 372 -28.97 4.59 35.49
CA GLN A 372 -30.12 5.20 34.82
C GLN A 372 -30.89 6.13 35.78
N PRO A 373 -31.69 7.07 35.25
CA PRO A 373 -32.51 7.98 36.07
C PRO A 373 -33.45 7.26 37.04
N GLU A 374 -33.94 6.09 36.65
CA GLU A 374 -34.78 5.19 37.47
C GLU A 374 -34.01 4.45 38.59
N GLY A 375 -32.71 4.70 38.71
CA GLY A 375 -31.84 4.13 39.75
C GLY A 375 -31.17 2.80 39.39
N GLY A 376 -31.66 2.11 38.35
CA GLY A 376 -31.08 0.88 37.82
C GLY A 376 -29.70 1.06 37.21
N LEU A 377 -28.91 -0.02 37.11
CA LEU A 377 -27.61 -0.02 36.45
C LEU A 377 -27.74 -0.70 35.09
N ARG A 378 -27.42 0.01 34.00
CA ARG A 378 -27.38 -0.56 32.65
C ARG A 378 -25.93 -0.89 32.29
N HIS A 379 -25.68 -2.13 31.91
CA HIS A 379 -24.40 -2.58 31.39
C HIS A 379 -24.37 -2.42 29.86
N TYR A 380 -23.25 -1.92 29.34
CA TYR A 380 -23.01 -1.75 27.92
C TYR A 380 -21.93 -2.73 27.45
N GLY A 381 -22.24 -4.02 27.53
CA GLY A 381 -21.31 -5.12 27.32
C GLY A 381 -21.15 -6.00 28.57
N ALA A 382 -20.77 -7.25 28.33
CA ALA A 382 -20.44 -8.21 29.36
C ALA A 382 -19.22 -7.74 30.18
N VAL A 383 -19.18 -8.15 31.44
CA VAL A 383 -18.05 -7.90 32.34
C VAL A 383 -17.27 -9.21 32.52
N PRO A 384 -15.96 -9.24 32.22
CA PRO A 384 -15.14 -10.41 32.48
C PRO A 384 -15.21 -10.83 33.95
N ALA A 385 -15.42 -12.12 34.21
CA ALA A 385 -15.50 -12.65 35.57
C ALA A 385 -14.24 -12.29 36.38
N LYS A 386 -14.40 -12.07 37.69
CA LYS A 386 -13.27 -11.80 38.58
C LYS A 386 -12.24 -12.92 38.49
N SER A 387 -10.97 -12.54 38.45
CA SER A 387 -9.81 -13.42 38.27
C SER A 387 -9.69 -14.08 36.89
N ALA A 388 -10.54 -13.74 35.92
CA ALA A 388 -10.37 -14.20 34.55
C ALA A 388 -9.12 -13.54 33.92
N ALA A 389 -8.21 -14.34 33.38
CA ALA A 389 -7.10 -13.85 32.58
C ALA A 389 -7.60 -13.35 31.22
N ILE A 390 -6.96 -12.30 30.72
CA ILE A 390 -7.30 -11.66 29.45
C ILE A 390 -6.06 -11.71 28.58
N ARG A 391 -6.23 -12.16 27.33
CA ARG A 391 -5.12 -12.24 26.37
C ARG A 391 -5.52 -11.77 24.99
N VAL A 392 -4.52 -11.39 24.21
CA VAL A 392 -4.62 -11.15 22.77
C VAL A 392 -3.82 -12.24 22.07
N PRO A 393 -4.45 -13.19 21.35
CA PRO A 393 -3.77 -14.31 20.71
C PRO A 393 -2.75 -13.88 19.66
N GLU A 394 -3.07 -12.86 18.86
CA GLU A 394 -2.16 -12.27 17.89
C GLU A 394 -2.53 -10.81 17.62
N TYR A 395 -1.54 -9.93 17.58
CA TYR A 395 -1.68 -8.59 17.00
C TYR A 395 -0.38 -8.16 16.33
N ARG A 396 -0.46 -7.11 15.51
CA ARG A 396 0.70 -6.52 14.84
C ARG A 396 0.99 -5.15 15.42
N SER A 397 2.28 -4.82 15.54
CA SER A 397 2.74 -3.53 16.04
C SER A 397 3.69 -2.86 15.05
N GLY A 398 3.61 -1.53 14.93
CA GLY A 398 4.49 -0.73 14.07
C GLY A 398 3.75 -0.10 12.90
N GLY A 399 4.13 -0.46 11.66
CA GLY A 399 3.63 0.17 10.44
C GLY A 399 4.29 1.51 10.13
N GLY A 400 3.62 2.34 9.31
CA GLY A 400 4.12 3.64 8.90
C GLY A 400 4.65 3.68 7.48
N ARG A 401 4.88 4.90 6.98
CA ARG A 401 5.36 5.16 5.62
C ARG A 401 6.77 4.66 5.36
N ARG A 402 7.59 4.49 6.40
CA ARG A 402 8.95 3.91 6.29
C ARG A 402 8.96 2.49 5.72
N GLY A 403 7.85 1.77 5.84
CA GLY A 403 7.69 0.47 5.20
C GLY A 403 7.57 0.53 3.68
N ASN A 404 7.24 1.69 3.10
CA ASN A 404 7.09 1.82 1.65
C ASN A 404 8.47 1.87 0.97
N VAL A 405 8.97 0.72 0.55
CA VAL A 405 10.29 0.57 -0.07
C VAL A 405 10.17 0.17 -1.55
N ALA A 406 11.16 0.55 -2.35
CA ALA A 406 11.25 0.12 -3.75
C ALA A 406 11.43 -1.41 -3.86
N ARG A 407 11.33 -1.94 -5.10
CA ARG A 407 11.74 -3.32 -5.38
C ARG A 407 13.23 -3.50 -5.06
N GLU A 408 13.64 -4.72 -4.76
CA GLU A 408 15.04 -5.10 -4.52
C GLU A 408 15.67 -4.33 -3.34
N VAL A 409 14.86 -3.95 -2.36
CA VAL A 409 15.36 -3.30 -1.13
C VAL A 409 15.46 -4.30 0.02
N LEU A 410 14.54 -5.25 0.11
CA LEU A 410 14.47 -6.27 1.17
C LEU A 410 15.37 -7.45 0.82
N GLU A 411 16.68 -7.31 1.07
CA GLU A 411 17.70 -8.28 0.65
C GLU A 411 18.35 -9.06 1.80
N VAL A 412 18.10 -8.66 3.05
CA VAL A 412 18.74 -9.25 4.23
C VAL A 412 17.78 -10.19 4.95
N GLN A 413 18.20 -11.44 5.17
CA GLN A 413 17.53 -12.34 6.10
C GLN A 413 17.93 -11.96 7.54
N ARG A 414 17.05 -11.24 8.25
CA ARG A 414 17.29 -10.90 9.65
C ARG A 414 17.22 -12.14 10.53
N ASP A 415 16.23 -13.01 10.25
CA ASP A 415 16.15 -14.35 10.79
C ASP A 415 16.53 -15.37 9.70
N PRO A 416 17.74 -15.97 9.74
CA PRO A 416 18.16 -16.91 8.72
C PRO A 416 17.20 -18.09 8.58
N VAL A 417 16.94 -18.48 7.33
CA VAL A 417 16.24 -19.72 6.97
C VAL A 417 17.25 -20.71 6.38
N PRO A 418 17.33 -21.95 6.90
CA PRO A 418 18.22 -22.96 6.35
C PRO A 418 18.02 -23.18 4.84
N PHE A 419 19.11 -23.39 4.11
CA PHE A 419 19.14 -23.64 2.67
C PHE A 419 18.68 -22.49 1.77
N VAL A 420 18.37 -21.32 2.32
CA VAL A 420 18.07 -20.11 1.56
C VAL A 420 19.35 -19.29 1.38
N SER A 421 19.73 -19.01 0.13
CA SER A 421 20.93 -18.26 -0.23
C SER A 421 20.71 -16.76 -0.23
N SER A 422 19.54 -16.31 -0.68
CA SER A 422 19.20 -14.90 -0.82
C SER A 422 17.70 -14.68 -0.69
N VAL A 423 17.34 -13.43 -0.42
CA VAL A 423 15.95 -12.99 -0.30
C VAL A 423 15.81 -11.67 -1.06
N VAL A 424 14.65 -11.44 -1.69
CA VAL A 424 14.40 -10.19 -2.42
C VAL A 424 12.90 -9.91 -2.51
N ASN A 425 12.50 -8.64 -2.45
CA ASN A 425 11.16 -8.23 -2.87
C ASN A 425 11.16 -7.83 -4.35
N ARG A 426 10.50 -8.62 -5.19
CA ARG A 426 10.48 -8.38 -6.66
C ARG A 426 9.61 -7.18 -7.05
N ARG A 427 8.68 -6.80 -6.17
CA ARG A 427 7.80 -5.63 -6.31
C ARG A 427 8.02 -4.67 -5.13
N PRO A 428 7.73 -3.37 -5.30
CA PRO A 428 7.76 -2.40 -4.20
C PRO A 428 6.85 -2.85 -3.06
N ALA A 429 7.26 -2.53 -1.83
CA ALA A 429 6.38 -2.63 -0.67
C ALA A 429 5.50 -1.38 -0.60
N ILE A 430 4.18 -1.56 -0.44
CA ILE A 430 3.21 -0.45 -0.49
C ILE A 430 2.17 -0.56 0.63
N GLY A 431 1.42 0.52 0.88
CA GLY A 431 0.30 0.55 1.84
C GLY A 431 0.67 1.02 3.25
N GLY A 432 1.93 1.37 3.52
CA GLY A 432 2.36 1.94 4.79
C GLY A 432 1.93 3.40 4.93
N VAL A 433 1.27 3.76 6.03
CA VAL A 433 0.87 5.14 6.36
C VAL A 433 1.13 5.41 7.84
N ASP A 434 1.68 6.58 8.15
CA ASP A 434 1.95 6.99 9.52
C ASP A 434 0.65 7.19 10.29
N GLY A 435 0.68 6.94 11.59
CA GLY A 435 -0.45 7.25 12.46
C GLY A 435 -0.76 8.74 12.43
N GLU A 436 -2.04 9.07 12.58
CA GLU A 436 -2.48 10.45 12.52
C GLU A 436 -1.87 11.29 13.64
N SER A 437 -1.40 12.49 13.30
CA SER A 437 -0.88 13.42 14.29
C SER A 437 -2.01 14.05 15.12
N VAL A 438 -1.71 14.45 16.35
CA VAL A 438 -2.67 15.19 17.21
C VAL A 438 -3.15 16.47 16.54
N ARG A 439 -2.29 17.11 15.73
CA ARG A 439 -2.64 18.34 15.00
C ARG A 439 -3.63 18.06 13.87
N ASP A 440 -3.47 16.97 13.14
CA ASP A 440 -4.40 16.59 12.07
C ASP A 440 -5.74 16.13 12.65
N ALA A 441 -5.71 15.39 13.76
CA ALA A 441 -6.91 15.02 14.49
C ALA A 441 -7.67 16.23 15.02
N ALA A 442 -6.97 17.29 15.44
CA ALA A 442 -7.56 18.57 15.84
C ALA A 442 -8.30 19.24 14.67
N VAL A 443 -7.80 19.12 13.44
CA VAL A 443 -8.47 19.62 12.22
C VAL A 443 -9.65 18.73 11.83
N ARG A 444 -9.50 17.40 11.96
CA ARG A 444 -10.53 16.41 11.61
C ARG A 444 -11.71 16.38 12.58
N GLY A 445 -11.49 16.59 13.87
CA GLY A 445 -12.50 16.46 14.92
C GLY A 445 -13.80 17.21 14.64
N PRO A 446 -13.77 18.51 14.28
CA PRO A 446 -14.96 19.26 13.88
C PRO A 446 -15.67 18.72 12.63
N LEU A 447 -14.92 18.14 11.68
CA LEU A 447 -15.51 17.54 10.48
C LEU A 447 -16.33 16.31 10.82
N LEU A 448 -15.90 15.49 11.80
CA LEU A 448 -16.67 14.33 12.29
C LEU A 448 -17.99 14.74 12.94
N LEU A 449 -17.99 15.84 13.72
CA LEU A 449 -19.21 16.36 14.31
C LEU A 449 -20.24 16.80 13.25
N ARG A 450 -19.76 17.14 12.05
CA ARG A 450 -20.62 17.50 10.91
C ARG A 450 -21.26 16.27 10.26
N THR A 451 -20.52 15.17 10.10
CA THR A 451 -21.00 13.96 9.41
C THR A 451 -21.89 13.07 10.29
N ARG A 452 -21.69 13.07 11.62
CA ARG A 452 -22.43 12.23 12.59
C ARG A 452 -22.47 10.74 12.20
N ASP A 453 -21.38 10.21 11.64
CA ASP A 453 -21.25 8.81 11.18
C ASP A 453 -22.30 8.40 10.13
N ARG A 454 -22.73 9.34 9.28
CA ARG A 454 -23.66 9.11 8.17
C ARG A 454 -23.15 9.74 6.89
N ALA A 455 -23.29 9.03 5.77
CA ALA A 455 -22.88 9.49 4.45
C ALA A 455 -24.08 10.12 3.72
N VAL A 456 -24.18 11.46 3.76
CA VAL A 456 -25.29 12.21 3.17
C VAL A 456 -24.83 13.03 1.98
N ILE A 457 -23.77 13.84 2.14
CA ILE A 457 -23.16 14.64 1.08
C ILE A 457 -21.84 14.01 0.60
N ALA A 458 -21.33 14.46 -0.56
CA ALA A 458 -20.12 13.90 -1.18
C ALA A 458 -18.91 13.90 -0.22
N GLU A 459 -18.72 14.99 0.54
CA GLU A 459 -17.66 15.11 1.52
C GLU A 459 -17.77 14.08 2.66
N ASP A 460 -18.98 13.64 3.02
CA ASP A 460 -19.17 12.61 4.03
C ASP A 460 -18.68 11.25 3.53
N TYR A 461 -18.99 10.91 2.26
CA TYR A 461 -18.50 9.68 1.62
C TYR A 461 -16.98 9.67 1.54
N GLU A 462 -16.37 10.80 1.16
CA GLU A 462 -14.92 10.92 1.12
C GLU A 462 -14.29 10.72 2.51
N GLN A 463 -14.86 11.35 3.54
CA GLN A 463 -14.32 11.27 4.90
C GLN A 463 -14.43 9.85 5.49
N LEU A 464 -15.59 9.21 5.33
CA LEU A 464 -15.83 7.85 5.80
C LEU A 464 -14.98 6.82 5.03
N ALA A 465 -14.77 7.03 3.73
CA ALA A 465 -13.87 6.17 2.96
C ALA A 465 -12.40 6.30 3.41
N ARG A 466 -11.92 7.50 3.75
CA ARG A 466 -10.58 7.70 4.34
C ARG A 466 -10.45 7.04 5.72
N GLU A 467 -11.51 7.06 6.54
CA GLU A 467 -11.53 6.34 7.81
C GLU A 467 -11.43 4.82 7.62
N ALA A 468 -12.13 4.26 6.62
CA ALA A 468 -12.12 2.83 6.32
C ALA A 468 -10.80 2.33 5.71
N ALA A 469 -10.08 3.22 5.01
CA ALA A 469 -8.82 2.92 4.35
C ALA A 469 -7.82 4.07 4.56
N PRO A 470 -7.13 4.12 5.72
CA PRO A 470 -6.06 5.09 5.97
C PRO A 470 -4.93 5.02 4.95
N GLU A 471 -4.75 3.87 4.30
CA GLU A 471 -3.78 3.67 3.22
C GLU A 471 -4.22 4.24 1.85
N ALA A 472 -5.39 4.89 1.76
CA ALA A 472 -5.78 5.66 0.58
C ALA A 472 -5.11 7.04 0.60
N ALA A 473 -4.28 7.35 -0.41
CA ALA A 473 -3.66 8.66 -0.55
C ALA A 473 -4.67 9.75 -0.90
N ARG A 474 -5.62 9.46 -1.79
CA ARG A 474 -6.68 10.41 -2.19
C ARG A 474 -8.00 9.70 -2.31
N VAL A 475 -9.06 10.38 -1.90
CA VAL A 475 -10.45 9.93 -2.06
C VAL A 475 -11.27 11.09 -2.60
N ARG A 476 -12.03 10.82 -3.66
CA ARG A 476 -12.93 11.80 -4.29
C ARG A 476 -14.30 11.18 -4.53
N CYS A 477 -15.35 11.85 -4.09
CA CYS A 477 -16.72 11.42 -4.32
C CYS A 477 -17.33 12.26 -5.45
N ILE A 478 -17.87 11.61 -6.47
CA ILE A 478 -18.54 12.28 -7.61
C ILE A 478 -19.87 11.60 -7.94
N PRO A 479 -20.83 12.32 -8.57
CA PRO A 479 -22.04 11.71 -9.09
C PRO A 479 -21.71 10.69 -10.20
N ALA A 480 -22.37 9.54 -10.17
CA ALA A 480 -22.34 8.60 -11.27
C ALA A 480 -23.18 9.13 -12.44
N HIS A 481 -22.60 9.07 -13.64
CA HIS A 481 -23.28 9.42 -14.87
C HIS A 481 -23.47 8.15 -15.70
N GLY A 482 -24.65 7.99 -16.31
CA GLY A 482 -24.98 6.91 -17.23
C GLY A 482 -24.25 7.07 -18.57
N ALA A 483 -24.34 6.07 -19.43
CA ALA A 483 -23.72 6.10 -20.76
C ALA A 483 -24.26 7.25 -21.64
N ASP A 484 -25.43 7.79 -21.32
CA ASP A 484 -26.06 8.96 -21.95
C ASP A 484 -25.63 10.30 -21.32
N GLY A 485 -24.71 10.28 -20.36
CA GLY A 485 -24.19 11.46 -19.68
C GLY A 485 -25.14 12.06 -18.64
N ARG A 486 -26.26 11.39 -18.31
CA ARG A 486 -27.19 11.84 -17.26
C ARG A 486 -26.82 11.24 -15.90
N GLU A 487 -27.04 11.99 -14.84
CA GLU A 487 -26.86 11.49 -13.48
C GLU A 487 -27.82 10.31 -13.21
N THR A 488 -27.28 9.18 -12.75
CA THR A 488 -28.07 7.97 -12.47
C THR A 488 -28.58 7.92 -11.02
N GLY A 489 -28.24 8.92 -10.21
CA GLY A 489 -28.47 8.92 -8.76
C GLY A 489 -27.54 7.99 -7.99
N ALA A 490 -26.64 7.28 -8.68
CA ALA A 490 -25.55 6.54 -8.03
C ALA A 490 -24.36 7.46 -7.73
N ILE A 491 -23.50 7.03 -6.82
CA ILE A 491 -22.35 7.77 -6.31
C ILE A 491 -21.10 6.94 -6.58
N ARG A 492 -20.06 7.58 -7.13
CA ARG A 492 -18.75 6.96 -7.37
C ARG A 492 -17.76 7.52 -6.36
N VAL A 493 -17.17 6.63 -5.57
CA VAL A 493 -16.09 6.94 -4.65
C VAL A 493 -14.79 6.48 -5.31
N LEU A 494 -14.05 7.46 -5.84
CA LEU A 494 -12.77 7.26 -6.51
C LEU A 494 -11.66 7.21 -5.46
N VAL A 495 -10.87 6.14 -5.48
CA VAL A 495 -9.82 5.89 -4.49
C VAL A 495 -8.46 5.75 -5.17
N VAL A 496 -7.49 6.56 -4.73
CA VAL A 496 -6.08 6.48 -5.12
C VAL A 496 -5.30 5.88 -3.95
N PRO A 497 -4.66 4.71 -4.10
CA PRO A 497 -3.89 4.10 -3.03
C PRO A 497 -2.59 4.89 -2.74
N ALA A 498 -2.11 4.83 -1.49
CA ALA A 498 -0.81 5.34 -1.14
C ALA A 498 0.31 4.44 -1.71
N VAL A 499 1.34 5.09 -2.25
CA VAL A 499 2.48 4.46 -2.92
C VAL A 499 3.78 5.09 -2.40
N PRO A 500 4.92 4.37 -2.48
CA PRO A 500 6.23 4.91 -2.12
C PRO A 500 6.55 6.18 -2.89
N ASP A 501 7.21 7.14 -2.23
CA ASP A 501 7.72 8.35 -2.86
C ASP A 501 9.04 8.05 -3.58
N THR A 502 8.94 7.27 -4.66
CA THR A 502 10.09 6.79 -5.42
C THR A 502 9.89 7.00 -6.91
N GLY A 503 10.66 7.91 -7.51
CA GLY A 503 10.94 7.97 -8.95
C GLY A 503 9.75 7.76 -9.90
N GLU A 504 9.95 6.91 -10.91
CA GLU A 504 8.91 6.51 -11.85
C GLU A 504 7.88 5.59 -11.19
N LEU A 505 6.65 6.09 -11.08
CA LEU A 505 5.55 5.36 -10.48
C LEU A 505 4.98 4.33 -11.46
N ALA A 506 4.96 3.05 -11.07
CA ALA A 506 4.40 2.01 -11.92
C ALA A 506 2.86 2.04 -11.87
N PHE A 507 2.19 2.01 -13.03
CA PHE A 507 0.72 2.06 -13.09
C PHE A 507 0.03 0.98 -12.25
N ALA A 508 0.60 -0.22 -12.19
CA ALA A 508 0.06 -1.33 -11.40
C ALA A 508 -0.09 -1.00 -9.90
N THR A 509 0.76 -0.13 -9.33
CA THR A 509 0.68 0.24 -7.92
C THR A 509 -0.46 1.24 -7.63
N LEU A 510 -1.06 1.84 -8.66
CA LEU A 510 -2.20 2.75 -8.54
C LEU A 510 -3.55 2.03 -8.65
N MET A 511 -3.53 0.72 -8.89
CA MET A 511 -4.74 -0.09 -8.95
C MET A 511 -5.28 -0.35 -7.55
N LEU A 512 -6.61 -0.32 -7.44
CA LEU A 512 -7.29 -0.51 -6.16
C LEU A 512 -7.35 -1.99 -5.79
N GLU A 513 -6.61 -2.38 -4.75
CA GLU A 513 -6.60 -3.73 -4.19
C GLU A 513 -8.00 -4.19 -3.72
N PRO A 514 -8.41 -5.45 -3.98
CA PRO A 514 -9.74 -5.95 -3.60
C PRO A 514 -10.05 -5.82 -2.11
N GLY A 515 -9.04 -6.05 -1.24
CA GLY A 515 -9.19 -5.93 0.21
C GLY A 515 -9.50 -4.51 0.66
N MET A 516 -8.84 -3.50 0.06
CA MET A 516 -9.12 -2.08 0.34
C MET A 516 -10.53 -1.72 -0.11
N ARG A 517 -10.90 -2.10 -1.34
CA ARG A 517 -12.25 -1.85 -1.89
C ARG A 517 -13.34 -2.41 -0.98
N GLY A 518 -13.24 -3.69 -0.60
CA GLY A 518 -14.25 -4.35 0.22
C GLY A 518 -14.43 -3.73 1.61
N ARG A 519 -13.34 -3.24 2.23
CA ARG A 519 -13.44 -2.51 3.51
C ARG A 519 -14.19 -1.20 3.37
N ILE A 520 -13.90 -0.40 2.33
CA ILE A 520 -14.58 0.86 2.07
C ILE A 520 -16.06 0.61 1.75
N GLU A 521 -16.37 -0.35 0.88
CA GLU A 521 -17.75 -0.71 0.50
C GLU A 521 -18.58 -1.14 1.71
N ARG A 522 -18.04 -2.02 2.56
CA ARG A 522 -18.70 -2.45 3.80
C ARG A 522 -18.93 -1.27 4.74
N HIS A 523 -17.91 -0.46 4.96
CA HIS A 523 -17.97 0.68 5.88
C HIS A 523 -18.98 1.74 5.44
N LEU A 524 -19.03 2.07 4.14
CA LEU A 524 -20.01 2.99 3.57
C LEU A 524 -21.42 2.38 3.52
N GLY A 525 -21.53 1.06 3.31
CA GLY A 525 -22.79 0.33 3.25
C GLY A 525 -23.62 0.47 4.53
N GLU A 526 -22.97 0.49 5.69
CA GLU A 526 -23.59 0.68 7.01
C GLU A 526 -24.04 2.14 7.28
N ARG A 527 -23.53 3.10 6.50
CA ARG A 527 -23.61 4.54 6.80
C ARG A 527 -24.33 5.37 5.74
N ARG A 528 -24.49 4.83 4.54
CA ARG A 528 -25.19 5.47 3.44
C ARG A 528 -26.68 5.60 3.71
N CYS A 529 -27.32 6.58 3.07
CA CYS A 529 -28.77 6.64 3.01
C CYS A 529 -29.35 5.36 2.35
N VAL A 530 -30.50 4.91 2.85
CA VAL A 530 -31.25 3.81 2.24
C VAL A 530 -31.59 4.20 0.80
N GLY A 531 -31.31 3.30 -0.16
CA GLY A 531 -31.54 3.54 -1.59
C GLY A 531 -30.38 4.23 -2.32
N ALA A 532 -29.39 4.79 -1.63
CA ALA A 532 -28.18 5.29 -2.30
C ALA A 532 -27.39 4.14 -2.92
N LEU A 533 -27.06 4.24 -4.21
CA LEU A 533 -26.21 3.28 -4.91
C LEU A 533 -24.77 3.80 -4.89
N VAL A 534 -23.86 3.06 -4.26
CA VAL A 534 -22.47 3.48 -4.08
C VAL A 534 -21.57 2.49 -4.79
N SER A 535 -20.62 2.98 -5.58
CA SER A 535 -19.57 2.19 -6.22
C SER A 535 -18.21 2.73 -5.81
N VAL A 536 -17.32 1.83 -5.38
CA VAL A 536 -15.93 2.16 -5.02
C VAL A 536 -15.00 1.62 -6.09
N GLU A 537 -14.24 2.51 -6.72
CA GLU A 537 -13.44 2.18 -7.91
C GLU A 537 -12.17 3.04 -8.00
N PRO A 538 -11.14 2.60 -8.74
CA PRO A 538 -10.01 3.47 -9.06
C PRO A 538 -10.47 4.60 -10.01
N PRO A 539 -9.81 5.77 -9.98
CA PRO A 539 -10.05 6.79 -10.98
C PRO A 539 -9.51 6.37 -12.35
N PHE A 540 -9.96 7.05 -13.40
CA PHE A 540 -9.39 6.87 -14.72
C PHE A 540 -8.04 7.57 -14.81
N TYR A 541 -6.96 6.81 -14.88
CA TYR A 541 -5.63 7.39 -15.06
C TYR A 541 -5.35 7.59 -16.55
N GLN A 542 -5.33 8.86 -16.96
CA GLN A 542 -4.91 9.24 -18.29
C GLN A 542 -3.37 9.32 -18.31
N GLY A 543 -2.74 8.39 -19.00
CA GLY A 543 -1.31 8.46 -19.27
C GLY A 543 -0.99 9.72 -20.09
N VAL A 544 0.07 10.41 -19.70
CA VAL A 544 0.58 11.60 -20.38
C VAL A 544 2.01 11.33 -20.80
N THR A 545 2.27 11.37 -22.10
CA THR A 545 3.63 11.32 -22.64
C THR A 545 4.03 12.72 -23.09
N VAL A 546 5.13 13.23 -22.53
CA VAL A 546 5.76 14.47 -22.97
C VAL A 546 6.94 14.14 -23.86
N VAL A 547 7.00 14.75 -25.03
CA VAL A 547 8.20 14.78 -25.87
C VAL A 547 8.74 16.20 -25.89
N ALA A 548 9.92 16.41 -25.32
CA ALA A 548 10.51 17.74 -25.17
C ALA A 548 11.93 17.84 -25.73
N ARG A 549 12.28 19.03 -26.24
CA ARG A 549 13.65 19.40 -26.64
C ARG A 549 14.13 20.57 -25.82
N LEU A 550 15.29 20.40 -25.19
CA LEU A 550 15.91 21.38 -24.30
C LEU A 550 17.28 21.79 -24.82
N ARG A 551 17.66 23.04 -24.56
CA ARG A 551 19.02 23.54 -24.72
C ARG A 551 19.66 23.75 -23.35
N ALA A 552 20.81 23.13 -23.13
CA ALA A 552 21.57 23.23 -21.90
C ALA A 552 22.50 24.46 -21.90
N ARG A 553 22.70 25.09 -20.75
CA ARG A 553 23.71 26.15 -20.56
C ARG A 553 25.13 25.57 -20.67
N ARG A 554 26.12 26.41 -20.98
CA ARG A 554 27.55 26.06 -21.22
C ARG A 554 28.29 25.24 -20.14
N ARG A 555 27.70 25.00 -18.97
CA ARG A 555 28.29 24.21 -17.86
C ARG A 555 27.40 23.05 -17.41
N THR A 556 26.39 22.69 -18.20
CA THR A 556 25.45 21.63 -17.87
C THR A 556 25.53 20.54 -18.93
N THR A 557 25.82 19.32 -18.50
CA THR A 557 25.89 18.14 -19.37
C THR A 557 24.49 17.71 -19.82
N ALA A 558 24.36 17.30 -21.08
CA ALA A 558 23.08 16.88 -21.65
C ALA A 558 22.43 15.72 -20.87
N GLY A 559 23.21 14.70 -20.48
CA GLY A 559 22.71 13.54 -19.75
C GLY A 559 22.11 13.87 -18.38
N THR A 560 22.80 14.70 -17.59
CA THR A 560 22.33 15.09 -16.26
C THR A 560 21.09 15.98 -16.34
N LEU A 561 21.03 16.91 -17.31
CA LEU A 561 19.84 17.72 -17.52
C LEU A 561 18.66 16.88 -18.02
N GLY A 562 18.91 15.93 -18.92
CA GLY A 562 17.90 14.99 -19.41
C GLY A 562 17.28 14.18 -18.27
N ALA A 563 18.10 13.59 -17.41
CA ALA A 563 17.62 12.82 -16.25
C ALA A 563 16.80 13.69 -15.29
N ARG A 564 17.26 14.91 -14.96
CA ARG A 564 16.49 15.85 -14.11
C ARG A 564 15.19 16.29 -14.75
N ALA A 565 15.18 16.55 -16.06
CA ALA A 565 13.98 16.93 -16.78
C ALA A 565 12.95 15.81 -16.81
N THR A 566 13.39 14.59 -17.09
CA THR A 566 12.54 13.40 -17.01
C THR A 566 11.96 13.25 -15.60
N GLN A 567 12.80 13.31 -14.55
CA GLN A 567 12.34 13.21 -13.17
C GLN A 567 11.32 14.29 -12.80
N ALA A 568 11.57 15.55 -13.14
CA ALA A 568 10.66 16.65 -12.84
C ALA A 568 9.29 16.49 -13.51
N LEU A 569 9.22 15.85 -14.68
CA LEU A 569 7.96 15.53 -15.34
C LEU A 569 7.22 14.37 -14.64
N TYR A 570 7.95 13.34 -14.19
CA TYR A 570 7.37 12.29 -13.35
C TYR A 570 6.80 12.85 -12.05
N ASP A 571 7.53 13.76 -11.40
CA ASP A 571 7.09 14.43 -10.17
C ASP A 571 5.86 15.30 -10.43
N TYR A 572 5.85 16.09 -11.51
CA TYR A 572 4.74 17.00 -11.83
C TYR A 572 3.46 16.26 -12.22
N PHE A 573 3.55 15.16 -12.96
CA PHE A 573 2.41 14.32 -13.32
C PHE A 573 2.17 13.16 -12.34
N ASN A 574 2.68 13.28 -11.12
CA ASN A 574 2.34 12.36 -10.05
C ASN A 574 0.89 12.62 -9.58
N PRO A 575 0.00 11.62 -9.60
CA PRO A 575 -1.41 11.81 -9.22
C PRO A 575 -1.61 12.07 -7.72
N ILE A 576 -0.58 11.90 -6.87
CA ILE A 576 -0.65 12.00 -5.42
C ILE A 576 0.06 13.24 -4.89
N SER A 577 1.29 13.49 -5.35
CA SER A 577 2.14 14.60 -4.87
C SER A 577 2.45 15.66 -5.93
N GLY A 578 2.05 15.42 -7.17
CA GLY A 578 2.31 16.33 -8.29
C GLY A 578 1.25 17.43 -8.42
N GLY A 579 1.01 17.85 -9.65
CA GLY A 579 0.03 18.87 -10.00
C GLY A 579 0.50 20.30 -9.74
N PRO A 580 -0.36 21.29 -10.10
CA PRO A 580 -0.03 22.71 -9.98
C PRO A 580 0.22 23.18 -8.54
N ASP A 581 -0.52 22.60 -7.58
CA ASP A 581 -0.51 23.00 -6.17
C ASP A 581 0.34 22.07 -5.27
N GLY A 582 0.86 20.97 -5.83
CA GLY A 582 1.71 20.01 -5.11
C GLY A 582 0.97 19.02 -4.20
N ASP A 583 -0.34 18.89 -4.35
CA ASP A 583 -1.22 17.97 -3.60
C ASP A 583 -1.88 16.90 -4.51
N GLY A 584 -1.25 16.64 -5.66
CA GLY A 584 -1.69 15.69 -6.68
C GLY A 584 -2.49 16.35 -7.80
N TRP A 585 -2.48 15.74 -8.99
CA TRP A 585 -3.22 16.32 -10.13
C TRP A 585 -4.71 16.53 -9.80
N PRO A 586 -5.32 17.70 -10.08
CA PRO A 586 -6.73 17.91 -9.80
C PRO A 586 -7.64 17.07 -10.71
N PHE A 587 -8.66 16.44 -10.14
CA PHE A 587 -9.61 15.60 -10.87
C PHE A 587 -10.30 16.36 -12.02
N GLY A 588 -10.26 15.79 -13.22
CA GLY A 588 -10.87 16.37 -14.42
C GLY A 588 -10.23 17.67 -14.93
N ARG A 589 -9.13 18.14 -14.32
CA ARG A 589 -8.43 19.34 -14.80
C ARG A 589 -7.63 19.00 -16.05
N PRO A 590 -7.80 19.75 -17.16
CA PRO A 590 -7.05 19.51 -18.38
C PRO A 590 -5.55 19.74 -18.19
N VAL A 591 -4.73 18.98 -18.91
CA VAL A 591 -3.28 19.18 -18.99
C VAL A 591 -2.98 20.09 -20.17
N GLN A 592 -2.14 21.12 -19.98
CA GLN A 592 -1.74 22.02 -21.06
C GLN A 592 -0.24 22.00 -21.30
N SER A 593 0.18 22.13 -22.57
CA SER A 593 1.59 22.13 -22.96
C SER A 593 2.37 23.29 -22.34
N GLY A 594 1.72 24.44 -22.15
CA GLY A 594 2.30 25.62 -21.49
C GLY A 594 2.74 25.37 -20.03
N GLU A 595 2.07 24.49 -19.30
CA GLU A 595 2.46 24.13 -17.93
C GLU A 595 3.73 23.29 -17.93
N VAL A 596 3.86 22.38 -18.91
CA VAL A 596 5.05 21.56 -19.09
C VAL A 596 6.25 22.42 -19.49
N PHE A 597 6.05 23.42 -20.37
CA PHE A 597 7.05 24.45 -20.63
C PHE A 597 7.53 25.12 -19.34
N ALA A 598 6.61 25.55 -18.47
CA ALA A 598 6.94 26.21 -17.21
C ALA A 598 7.68 25.29 -16.22
N VAL A 599 7.34 24.01 -16.16
CA VAL A 599 8.04 23.01 -15.34
C VAL A 599 9.48 22.84 -15.83
N LEU A 600 9.67 22.61 -17.13
CA LEU A 600 10.99 22.37 -17.71
C LEU A 600 11.88 23.62 -17.67
N GLN A 601 11.32 24.81 -17.94
CA GLN A 601 12.07 26.07 -17.96
C GLN A 601 12.61 26.47 -16.57
N ARG A 602 11.98 26.00 -15.48
CA ARG A 602 12.43 26.25 -14.10
C ARG A 602 13.65 25.42 -13.69
N LEU A 603 14.03 24.41 -14.48
CA LEU A 603 15.12 23.51 -14.10
C LEU A 603 16.50 24.19 -14.18
N PRO A 604 17.35 24.02 -13.14
CA PRO A 604 18.71 24.53 -13.17
C PRO A 604 19.51 23.93 -14.33
N GLY A 605 20.06 24.80 -15.17
CA GLY A 605 20.87 24.42 -16.33
C GLY A 605 20.14 24.47 -17.67
N VAL A 606 18.82 24.72 -17.68
CA VAL A 606 18.08 25.02 -18.92
C VAL A 606 18.41 26.44 -19.39
N GLU A 607 18.83 26.56 -20.64
CA GLU A 607 18.94 27.83 -21.36
C GLU A 607 17.61 28.16 -22.02
N LEU A 608 17.06 27.18 -22.75
CA LEU A 608 15.83 27.32 -23.53
C LEU A 608 15.09 25.99 -23.64
N VAL A 609 13.77 26.00 -23.53
CA VAL A 609 12.91 24.89 -23.97
C VAL A 609 12.53 25.17 -25.43
N GLU A 610 12.98 24.33 -26.37
CA GLU A 610 12.79 24.54 -27.81
C GLU A 610 11.43 24.04 -28.31
N ASP A 611 10.97 22.91 -27.77
CA ASP A 611 9.76 22.22 -28.22
C ASP A 611 9.20 21.36 -27.08
N VAL A 612 7.87 21.33 -26.94
CA VAL A 612 7.14 20.46 -26.02
C VAL A 612 5.88 19.97 -26.72
N ARG A 613 5.70 18.65 -26.75
CA ARG A 613 4.54 17.99 -27.35
C ARG A 613 3.90 17.08 -26.33
N LEU A 614 2.58 17.15 -26.20
CA LEU A 614 1.81 16.27 -25.33
C LEU A 614 1.10 15.21 -26.16
N PHE A 615 1.06 14.00 -25.60
CA PHE A 615 0.32 12.87 -26.15
C PHE A 615 -0.48 12.22 -25.04
N ALA A 616 -1.74 11.89 -25.33
CA ALA A 616 -2.51 10.95 -24.52
C ALA A 616 -1.86 9.57 -24.63
N ALA A 617 -1.76 8.83 -23.54
CA ALA A 617 -1.31 7.45 -23.53
C ALA A 617 -2.24 6.59 -22.67
N ASN A 618 -2.44 5.35 -23.09
CA ASN A 618 -3.15 4.36 -22.30
C ASN A 618 -2.12 3.54 -21.51
N PRO A 619 -2.09 3.62 -20.17
CA PRO A 619 -1.09 2.91 -19.38
C PRO A 619 -1.23 1.38 -19.40
N ILE A 620 -2.40 0.86 -19.80
CA ILE A 620 -2.69 -0.58 -19.92
C ILE A 620 -2.25 -1.10 -21.28
N THR A 621 -2.76 -0.51 -22.38
CA THR A 621 -2.43 -0.97 -23.75
C THR A 621 -1.07 -0.47 -24.22
N ARG A 622 -0.50 0.53 -23.54
CA ARG A 622 0.72 1.26 -23.90
C ARG A 622 0.63 2.05 -25.20
N GLU A 623 -0.56 2.17 -25.77
CA GLU A 623 -0.80 2.95 -26.98
C GLU A 623 -0.71 4.45 -26.69
N ARG A 624 -0.19 5.20 -27.67
CA ARG A 624 -0.15 6.67 -27.64
C ARG A 624 -1.10 7.21 -28.70
N GLY A 625 -1.90 8.18 -28.29
CA GLY A 625 -2.77 8.93 -29.18
C GLY A 625 -2.01 9.99 -29.98
N GLU A 626 -2.77 10.88 -30.60
CA GLU A 626 -2.22 11.99 -31.38
C GLU A 626 -1.63 13.10 -30.49
N GLN A 627 -0.81 13.95 -31.12
CA GLN A 627 -0.28 15.14 -30.46
C GLN A 627 -1.42 16.14 -30.18
N VAL A 628 -1.47 16.66 -28.96
CA VAL A 628 -2.41 17.71 -28.55
C VAL A 628 -1.70 18.83 -27.81
N ASP A 629 -2.25 20.05 -27.85
CA ASP A 629 -1.78 21.17 -27.02
C ASP A 629 -2.45 21.19 -25.64
N ARG A 630 -3.67 20.62 -25.58
CA ARG A 630 -4.48 20.49 -24.38
C ARG A 630 -5.11 19.10 -24.36
N LEU A 631 -4.92 18.40 -23.25
CA LEU A 631 -5.53 17.11 -22.99
C LEU A 631 -6.66 17.28 -21.98
N ASP A 632 -7.91 17.19 -22.44
CA ASP A 632 -9.08 17.27 -21.56
C ASP A 632 -9.28 15.95 -20.81
N LEU A 633 -9.48 16.06 -19.50
CA LEU A 633 -9.69 14.93 -18.61
C LEU A 633 -11.16 14.89 -18.17
N PRO A 634 -11.83 13.72 -18.17
CA PRO A 634 -13.17 13.64 -17.62
C PRO A 634 -13.15 13.83 -16.08
N PRO A 635 -14.29 14.15 -15.44
CA PRO A 635 -14.35 14.47 -14.01
C PRO A 635 -13.80 13.37 -13.08
N ASN A 636 -13.80 12.11 -13.54
CA ASN A 636 -13.30 10.95 -12.81
C ASN A 636 -11.83 10.62 -13.11
N ALA A 637 -11.11 11.49 -13.84
CA ALA A 637 -9.77 11.21 -14.30
C ALA A 637 -8.66 12.02 -13.64
N LEU A 638 -7.48 11.42 -13.62
CA LEU A 638 -6.22 12.01 -13.17
C LEU A 638 -5.16 11.88 -14.27
N ALA A 639 -4.30 12.89 -14.39
CA ALA A 639 -3.11 12.78 -15.21
C ALA A 639 -2.10 11.84 -14.52
N PHE A 640 -1.41 11.03 -15.31
CA PHE A 640 -0.39 10.11 -14.85
C PHE A 640 0.79 10.12 -15.83
N SER A 641 2.01 10.27 -15.32
CA SER A 641 3.21 10.23 -16.15
C SER A 641 3.36 8.87 -16.88
N PHE A 642 3.62 8.91 -18.19
CA PHE A 642 3.84 7.69 -18.97
C PHE A 642 4.94 7.88 -20.02
N GLY A 643 6.14 7.34 -19.76
CA GLY A 643 7.20 7.13 -20.75
C GLY A 643 7.67 8.40 -21.48
N HIS A 644 7.99 9.45 -20.73
CA HIS A 644 8.45 10.74 -21.27
C HIS A 644 9.75 10.63 -22.09
N GLN A 645 9.92 11.50 -23.08
CA GLN A 645 11.10 11.57 -23.93
C GLN A 645 11.69 12.97 -23.96
N VAL A 646 12.86 13.15 -23.35
CA VAL A 646 13.56 14.44 -23.32
C VAL A 646 14.86 14.34 -24.10
N ARG A 647 15.04 15.22 -25.10
CA ARG A 647 16.31 15.38 -25.82
C ARG A 647 16.95 16.71 -25.43
N VAL A 648 18.24 16.67 -25.09
CA VAL A 648 19.00 17.85 -24.67
C VAL A 648 20.13 18.14 -25.66
N ARG A 649 20.21 19.39 -26.14
CA ARG A 649 21.33 19.91 -26.94
C ARG A 649 22.27 20.74 -26.08
N GLU A 650 23.57 20.53 -26.24
CA GLU A 650 24.60 21.29 -25.52
C GLU A 650 24.88 22.62 -26.20
N ALA A 651 25.19 23.66 -25.41
CA ALA A 651 25.60 24.95 -25.93
C ALA A 651 27.03 24.89 -26.50
N GLY A 652 27.18 24.46 -27.75
CA GLY A 652 28.47 24.47 -28.45
C GLY A 652 28.66 23.53 -29.64
N ALA A 653 27.60 22.92 -30.18
CA ALA A 653 27.65 22.13 -31.42
C ALA A 653 26.95 22.84 -32.58
#